data_AF-A0A0B2Q929-F1
#
_entry.id   AF-A0A0B2Q929-F1
#
_cell.length_a   1.000
_cell.length_b   1.000
_cell.length_c   1.000
_cell.angle_alpha   90.00
_cell.angle_beta   90.00
_cell.angle_gamma   90.00
#
_symmetry.space_group_name_H-M   'P 1'
#
loop_
_entity.id
_entity.type
_entity.pdbx_description
1 polymer ?
#
loop_
_entity_poly.entity_id
_entity_poly.type
_entity_poly.pdbx_seq_one_letter_code
_entity_poly.pdbx_strand_id
1 'polypeptide(L)'
;AWSSSCPSPALLTFLSTLELLQMDNASSAWNFDEETLRLRAEFLLLVQDLIDLVSECDGEWGNCRSVLDRVLELGVKRLRVDADGENEIDGIGSGNGNAATVVEEAEFTSLRKLILEHARVFDALCVNVHRQIRHWESEDSGEGSEELEEEDVKVLRGIQRTVQVVHLDAMRESLESGDAEGAVSHIRFLHFDYGIEEQSEYRIVLKDLLKVVLSRSEKIGDTRNQLLQIYSEAISSNCSDIVQMLQSIHDELLSEEIEMDRVQTENFIPHPLVRLQRYLEEVKSGKNSDDKALFLNEVIRYCKTDMYHYARVSGLHVLECIMDTALSAVKREQLDVAGNVLQLFPLLQPLVATMGWDFLAGKIAARRKLMQLLWTSKSQVIRLEESSPYGNKTDEMTCVEHLCDTLCYQLDLASFVACVNSGQPWNSKFSLMLSGKEQLEFRDEDTYSDPFVENFVLERLSVQSPLRVLFDVVPGIKFQEAIDLISMQPIASTVEARKRKQDIELMHMRYALESTVLALGAMERSVSGEVETHQDLPLFHLKDLQNHLDAISNLPRKILMVNVIISMLHMDNISVNLMHCGLPGSNFKLSNAWSSEDSCSTGSERGNKMVISFTGLLLDILRHNIPSSMIELENTLDDGVSTTSRQALEWRISISKRFIEEWEWRLSILQHLLPLSERQWRWKEALTVLRAAPSKLLNL
;
A
#
# COMPACT_ATOMS: atom_id res chain seq x y z
N ALA A 1 4.53 -14.99 79.66
CA ALA A 1 5.33 -13.90 79.07
C ALA A 1 5.91 -14.43 77.77
N TRP A 2 5.53 -13.84 76.64
CA TRP A 2 5.97 -14.27 75.31
C TRP A 2 7.40 -13.77 75.08
N SER A 3 8.21 -14.50 74.31
CA SER A 3 9.66 -14.24 74.21
C SER A 3 9.94 -12.80 73.77
N SER A 4 11.02 -12.18 74.28
CA SER A 4 11.45 -10.82 73.95
C SER A 4 11.88 -10.63 72.48
N SER A 5 11.82 -11.67 71.67
CA SER A 5 12.33 -11.74 70.29
C SER A 5 11.25 -11.66 69.20
N CYS A 6 9.96 -11.84 69.52
CA CYS A 6 8.85 -11.69 68.54
C CYS A 6 7.66 -10.97 69.18
N PRO A 7 7.24 -9.78 68.67
CA PRO A 7 6.15 -8.99 69.24
C PRO A 7 4.74 -9.52 68.89
N SER A 8 4.59 -10.33 67.84
CA SER A 8 3.30 -10.87 67.40
C SER A 8 3.21 -12.40 67.62
N PRO A 9 2.24 -12.88 68.41
CA PRO A 9 1.88 -14.29 68.52
C PRO A 9 1.68 -15.00 67.18
N ALA A 10 0.98 -14.36 66.22
CA ALA A 10 0.70 -14.93 64.92
C ALA A 10 1.96 -15.07 64.06
N LEU A 11 2.87 -14.10 64.13
CA LEU A 11 4.18 -14.16 63.48
C LEU A 11 5.05 -15.30 64.03
N LEU A 12 5.06 -15.48 65.36
CA LEU A 12 5.75 -16.61 65.97
C LEU A 12 5.14 -17.94 65.50
N THR A 13 3.81 -18.03 65.47
CA THR A 13 3.09 -19.22 64.97
C THR A 13 3.47 -19.52 63.52
N PHE A 14 3.46 -18.52 62.63
CA PHE A 14 3.82 -18.69 61.23
C PHE A 14 5.29 -19.09 61.02
N LEU A 15 6.23 -18.45 61.71
CA LEU A 15 7.65 -18.82 61.63
C LEU A 15 7.91 -20.21 62.21
N SER A 16 7.22 -20.55 63.31
CA SER A 16 7.31 -21.87 63.92
C SER A 16 6.72 -22.94 63.00
N THR A 17 5.63 -22.68 62.29
CA THR A 17 5.08 -23.63 61.32
C THR A 17 6.02 -23.82 60.12
N LEU A 18 6.65 -22.76 59.60
CA LEU A 18 7.65 -22.90 58.53
C LEU A 18 8.87 -23.74 58.93
N GLU A 19 9.33 -23.62 60.18
CA GLU A 19 10.42 -24.45 60.72
C GLU A 19 9.96 -25.89 60.99
N LEU A 20 8.75 -26.08 61.53
CA LEU A 20 8.17 -27.41 61.78
C LEU A 20 8.01 -28.20 60.48
N LEU A 21 7.57 -27.56 59.40
CA LEU A 21 7.42 -28.18 58.07
C LEU A 21 8.76 -28.64 57.45
N GLN A 22 9.91 -28.21 57.98
CA GLN A 22 11.23 -28.71 57.53
C GLN A 22 11.68 -29.98 58.27
N MET A 23 10.95 -30.40 59.31
CA MET A 23 11.28 -31.59 60.09
C MET A 23 10.59 -32.84 59.52
N ASP A 24 11.32 -33.95 59.40
CA ASP A 24 10.75 -35.24 58.98
C ASP A 24 9.58 -35.64 59.92
N ASN A 25 8.40 -35.94 59.36
CA ASN A 25 7.13 -36.31 60.03
C ASN A 25 6.32 -35.18 60.72
N ALA A 26 6.42 -33.93 60.29
CA ALA A 26 5.67 -32.81 60.88
C ALA A 26 4.13 -32.97 60.84
N SER A 27 3.59 -33.63 59.83
CA SER A 27 2.13 -33.83 59.62
C SER A 27 1.50 -34.82 60.61
N SER A 28 2.28 -35.70 61.25
CA SER A 28 1.71 -36.74 62.13
C SER A 28 1.16 -36.21 63.46
N ALA A 29 1.52 -34.99 63.87
CA ALA A 29 1.09 -34.41 65.14
C ALA A 29 -0.22 -33.60 65.05
N TRP A 30 -0.61 -33.17 63.85
CA TRP A 30 -1.71 -32.22 63.65
C TRP A 30 -2.82 -32.76 62.75
N ASN A 31 -2.72 -33.99 62.23
CA ASN A 31 -3.65 -34.58 61.24
C ASN A 31 -3.84 -33.77 59.93
N PHE A 32 -3.17 -32.63 59.77
CA PHE A 32 -3.18 -31.82 58.54
C PHE A 32 -2.02 -32.18 57.62
N ASP A 33 -2.24 -32.05 56.32
CA ASP A 33 -1.15 -31.99 55.36
C ASP A 33 -0.34 -30.69 55.53
N GLU A 34 0.88 -30.69 54.98
CA GLU A 34 1.83 -29.58 55.10
C GLU A 34 1.27 -28.26 54.54
N GLU A 35 0.45 -28.32 53.48
CA GLU A 35 -0.11 -27.14 52.84
C GLU A 35 -1.25 -26.53 53.67
N THR A 36 -2.16 -27.34 54.22
CA THR A 36 -3.24 -26.86 55.09
C THR A 36 -2.71 -26.18 56.35
N LEU A 37 -1.71 -26.77 57.02
CA LEU A 37 -1.10 -26.16 58.21
C LEU A 37 -0.47 -24.80 57.88
N ARG A 38 0.22 -24.70 56.74
CA ARG A 38 0.81 -23.44 56.27
C ARG A 38 -0.26 -22.39 55.99
N LEU A 39 -1.32 -22.76 55.27
CA LEU A 39 -2.41 -21.84 54.91
C LEU A 39 -3.15 -21.32 56.15
N ARG A 40 -3.43 -22.18 57.14
CA ARG A 40 -4.08 -21.77 58.40
C ARG A 40 -3.19 -20.86 59.25
N ALA A 41 -1.87 -21.09 59.28
CA ALA A 41 -0.93 -20.21 59.97
C ALA A 41 -0.77 -18.84 59.28
N GLU A 42 -0.71 -18.83 57.94
CA GLU A 42 -0.69 -17.60 57.14
C GLU A 42 -1.98 -16.78 57.32
N PHE A 43 -3.14 -17.45 57.40
CA PHE A 43 -4.41 -16.80 57.68
C PHE A 43 -4.38 -16.02 59.00
N LEU A 44 -3.90 -16.66 60.08
CA LEU A 44 -3.77 -16.00 61.38
C LEU A 44 -2.83 -14.79 61.34
N LEU A 45 -1.72 -14.89 60.60
CA LEU A 45 -0.81 -13.77 60.42
C LEU A 45 -1.49 -12.60 59.71
N LEU A 46 -2.16 -12.86 58.59
CA LEU A 46 -2.85 -11.83 57.80
C LEU A 46 -3.97 -11.14 58.60
N VAL A 47 -4.74 -11.89 59.39
CA VAL A 47 -5.80 -11.32 60.24
C VAL A 47 -5.20 -10.52 61.41
N GLN A 48 -4.12 -11.01 62.03
CA GLN A 48 -3.44 -10.29 63.11
C GLN A 48 -2.81 -8.98 62.61
N ASP A 49 -2.19 -8.99 61.43
CA ASP A 49 -1.65 -7.78 60.80
C ASP A 49 -2.76 -6.73 60.58
N LEU A 50 -3.95 -7.16 60.17
CA LEU A 50 -5.12 -6.27 60.07
C LEU A 50 -5.56 -5.73 61.44
N ILE A 51 -5.57 -6.54 62.50
CA ILE A 51 -5.95 -6.11 63.86
C ILE A 51 -4.94 -5.08 64.40
N ASP A 52 -3.65 -5.30 64.18
CA ASP A 52 -2.58 -4.42 64.64
C ASP A 52 -2.70 -3.04 63.98
N LEU A 53 -3.02 -3.00 62.68
CA LEU A 53 -3.30 -1.76 61.93
C LEU A 53 -4.51 -0.99 62.50
N VAL A 54 -5.54 -1.69 62.95
CA VAL A 54 -6.72 -1.07 63.57
C VAL A 54 -6.43 -0.54 64.97
N SER A 55 -5.52 -1.18 65.73
CA SER A 55 -5.20 -0.79 67.10
C SER A 55 -4.40 0.51 67.21
N GLU A 56 -3.87 1.03 66.09
CA GLU A 56 -3.14 2.31 66.04
C GLU A 56 -4.07 3.53 65.81
N CYS A 57 -5.34 3.33 65.45
CA CYS A 57 -6.30 4.39 65.15
C CYS A 57 -7.48 4.43 66.14
N ASP A 58 -7.44 5.37 67.10
CA ASP A 58 -8.49 5.51 68.13
C ASP A 58 -9.85 6.01 67.55
N GLY A 59 -10.90 5.22 67.77
CA GLY A 59 -12.31 5.67 67.82
C GLY A 59 -13.25 5.26 66.68
N GLU A 60 -12.81 5.27 65.42
CA GLU A 60 -13.70 4.99 64.26
C GLU A 60 -13.85 3.48 63.92
N TRP A 61 -12.90 2.66 64.36
CA TRP A 61 -12.73 1.28 63.86
C TRP A 61 -13.06 0.20 64.90
N GLY A 62 -13.70 0.59 66.00
CA GLY A 62 -14.05 -0.33 67.10
C GLY A 62 -14.90 -1.52 66.63
N ASN A 63 -15.80 -1.28 65.68
CA ASN A 63 -16.60 -2.35 65.07
C ASN A 63 -15.77 -3.26 64.16
N CYS A 64 -14.81 -2.71 63.39
CA CYS A 64 -13.90 -3.50 62.55
C CYS A 64 -13.06 -4.46 63.39
N ARG A 65 -12.52 -3.96 64.52
CA ARG A 65 -11.72 -4.77 65.44
C ARG A 65 -12.54 -5.93 66.00
N SER A 66 -13.77 -5.68 66.44
CA SER A 66 -14.66 -6.74 66.95
C SER A 66 -14.93 -7.83 65.91
N VAL A 67 -15.06 -7.48 64.63
CA VAL A 67 -15.26 -8.46 63.54
C VAL A 67 -13.97 -9.26 63.30
N LEU A 68 -12.81 -8.58 63.21
CA LEU A 68 -11.53 -9.24 62.99
C LEU A 68 -11.11 -10.13 64.17
N ASP A 69 -11.37 -9.74 65.41
CA ASP A 69 -11.10 -10.55 66.60
C ASP A 69 -11.90 -11.87 66.55
N ARG A 70 -13.17 -11.82 66.12
CA ARG A 70 -14.01 -13.02 65.93
C ARG A 70 -13.52 -13.90 64.77
N VAL A 71 -13.04 -13.30 63.68
CA VAL A 71 -12.42 -14.02 62.55
C VAL A 71 -11.10 -14.67 62.98
N LEU A 72 -10.30 -14.00 63.82
CA LEU A 72 -9.07 -14.55 64.39
C LEU A 72 -9.38 -15.72 65.34
N GLU A 73 -10.39 -15.59 66.21
CA GLU A 73 -10.85 -16.67 67.08
C GLU A 73 -11.30 -17.90 66.28
N LEU A 74 -11.99 -17.69 65.16
CA LEU A 74 -12.36 -18.76 64.23
C LEU A 74 -11.11 -19.43 63.62
N GLY A 75 -10.12 -18.64 63.18
CA GLY A 75 -8.84 -19.18 62.70
C GLY A 75 -8.10 -20.01 63.76
N VAL A 76 -8.12 -19.58 65.03
CA VAL A 76 -7.49 -20.28 66.15
C VAL A 76 -8.26 -21.55 66.52
N LYS A 77 -9.60 -21.51 66.51
CA LYS A 77 -10.45 -22.69 66.70
C LYS A 77 -10.07 -23.75 65.67
N ARG A 78 -9.92 -23.36 64.40
CA ARG A 78 -9.54 -24.24 63.28
C ARG A 78 -8.09 -24.76 63.35
N LEU A 79 -7.25 -24.31 64.28
CA LEU A 79 -5.93 -24.93 64.52
C LEU A 79 -5.94 -25.95 65.67
N ARG A 80 -7.01 -26.02 66.47
CA ARG A 80 -7.08 -26.98 67.58
C ARG A 80 -7.41 -28.36 67.04
N VAL A 81 -6.55 -29.33 67.34
CA VAL A 81 -6.87 -30.75 67.19
C VAL A 81 -7.78 -31.11 68.36
N ASP A 82 -8.98 -31.62 68.09
CA ASP A 82 -9.85 -32.15 69.14
C ASP A 82 -9.14 -33.37 69.74
N ALA A 83 -8.55 -33.16 70.91
CA ALA A 83 -7.99 -34.24 71.72
C ALA A 83 -9.15 -35.10 72.21
N ASP A 84 -9.47 -36.14 71.45
CA ASP A 84 -10.49 -37.10 71.79
C ASP A 84 -10.13 -37.82 73.10
N GLY A 85 -11.01 -37.68 74.10
CA GLY A 85 -11.12 -38.58 75.24
C GLY A 85 -10.14 -38.40 76.41
N GLU A 86 -10.69 -37.95 77.54
CA GLU A 86 -10.23 -38.09 78.94
C GLU A 86 -9.65 -36.83 79.61
N ASN A 87 -10.53 -36.02 80.20
CA ASN A 87 -10.78 -36.05 81.65
C ASN A 87 -11.68 -34.85 82.02
N GLU A 88 -12.95 -35.14 82.29
CA GLU A 88 -13.71 -34.35 83.24
C GLU A 88 -12.94 -34.32 84.57
N ILE A 89 -12.38 -33.18 84.92
CA ILE A 89 -12.05 -32.87 86.31
C ILE A 89 -12.81 -31.60 86.66
N ASP A 90 -13.85 -31.80 87.48
CA ASP A 90 -14.60 -30.78 88.19
C ASP A 90 -13.69 -29.69 88.77
N GLY A 91 -14.00 -28.44 88.43
CA GLY A 91 -13.24 -27.28 88.88
C GLY A 91 -13.95 -25.95 88.61
N ILE A 92 -15.17 -25.81 89.14
CA ILE A 92 -15.89 -24.57 89.52
C ILE A 92 -15.27 -23.25 89.03
N GLY A 93 -15.95 -22.55 88.11
CA GLY A 93 -15.76 -21.11 87.96
C GLY A 93 -16.20 -20.48 86.64
N SER A 94 -17.44 -19.97 86.64
CA SER A 94 -17.98 -18.97 85.70
C SER A 94 -18.51 -19.47 84.36
N GLY A 95 -19.83 -19.62 84.31
CA GLY A 95 -20.56 -19.75 83.07
C GLY A 95 -20.43 -18.51 82.18
N ASN A 96 -20.26 -18.77 80.90
CA ASN A 96 -21.13 -18.23 79.85
C ASN A 96 -21.10 -19.27 78.73
N GLY A 97 -22.28 -19.81 78.40
CA GLY A 97 -22.41 -20.86 77.40
C GLY A 97 -22.05 -20.39 76.01
N ASN A 98 -21.84 -21.36 75.13
CA ASN A 98 -22.11 -21.37 73.68
C ASN A 98 -22.65 -20.05 73.11
N ALA A 99 -21.82 -19.02 73.04
CA ALA A 99 -22.04 -17.89 72.16
C ALA A 99 -21.31 -18.24 70.88
N ALA A 100 -22.05 -18.83 69.96
CA ALA A 100 -21.56 -19.18 68.64
C ALA A 100 -20.85 -17.96 68.02
N THR A 101 -19.65 -18.16 67.50
CA THR A 101 -18.84 -17.20 66.75
C THR A 101 -19.46 -16.92 65.38
N VAL A 102 -20.77 -16.62 65.32
CA VAL A 102 -21.51 -16.42 64.07
C VAL A 102 -21.36 -14.96 63.65
N VAL A 103 -20.33 -14.67 62.88
CA VAL A 103 -20.20 -13.37 62.21
C VAL A 103 -21.23 -13.34 61.09
N GLU A 104 -22.23 -12.48 61.22
CA GLU A 104 -23.22 -12.29 60.15
C GLU A 104 -22.60 -11.53 58.98
N GLU A 105 -23.04 -11.82 57.75
CA GLU A 105 -22.53 -11.19 56.53
C GLU A 105 -22.67 -9.66 56.56
N ALA A 106 -23.72 -9.16 57.22
CA ALA A 106 -23.96 -7.73 57.41
C ALA A 106 -22.88 -7.05 58.27
N GLU A 107 -22.23 -7.75 59.19
CA GLU A 107 -21.19 -7.18 60.05
C GLU A 107 -19.91 -6.86 59.27
N PHE A 108 -19.61 -7.63 58.22
CA PHE A 108 -18.45 -7.39 57.36
C PHE A 108 -18.52 -6.07 56.61
N THR A 109 -19.71 -5.51 56.41
CA THR A 109 -19.88 -4.18 55.78
C THR A 109 -19.15 -3.07 56.55
N SER A 110 -18.95 -3.24 57.87
CA SER A 110 -18.17 -2.31 58.68
C SER A 110 -16.69 -2.23 58.28
N LEU A 111 -16.16 -3.27 57.62
CA LEU A 111 -14.77 -3.34 57.15
C LEU A 111 -14.52 -2.54 55.86
N ARG A 112 -15.54 -1.93 55.24
CA ARG A 112 -15.45 -1.25 53.94
C ARG A 112 -14.24 -0.30 53.83
N LYS A 113 -14.08 0.60 54.80
CA LYS A 113 -12.98 1.59 54.82
C LYS A 113 -11.61 0.90 54.94
N LEU A 114 -11.53 -0.08 55.83
CA LEU A 114 -10.32 -0.87 56.07
C LEU A 114 -9.90 -1.68 54.82
N ILE A 115 -10.87 -2.27 54.11
CA ILE A 115 -10.63 -3.02 52.86
C ILE A 115 -10.03 -2.10 51.79
N LEU A 116 -10.55 -0.88 51.62
CA LEU A 116 -10.03 0.05 50.61
C LEU A 116 -8.63 0.57 50.96
N GLU A 117 -8.36 0.86 52.24
CA GLU A 117 -7.04 1.35 52.68
C GLU A 117 -5.96 0.26 52.64
N HIS A 118 -6.31 -1.00 52.92
CA HIS A 118 -5.39 -2.13 53.00
C HIS A 118 -5.71 -3.26 52.00
N ALA A 119 -6.15 -2.91 50.78
CA ALA A 119 -6.64 -3.85 49.76
C ALA A 119 -5.67 -5.02 49.46
N ARG A 120 -4.35 -4.78 49.48
CA ARG A 120 -3.35 -5.84 49.23
C ARG A 120 -3.33 -6.94 50.30
N VAL A 121 -3.59 -6.58 51.56
CA VAL A 121 -3.61 -7.55 52.67
C VAL A 121 -4.89 -8.37 52.59
N PHE A 122 -6.02 -7.74 52.27
CA PHE A 122 -7.28 -8.44 52.02
C PHE A 122 -7.24 -9.33 50.78
N ASP A 123 -6.54 -8.92 49.72
CA ASP A 123 -6.34 -9.76 48.53
C ASP A 123 -5.56 -11.04 48.88
N ALA A 124 -4.44 -10.90 49.60
CA ALA A 124 -3.69 -12.05 50.12
C ALA A 124 -4.54 -12.95 51.03
N LEU A 125 -5.36 -12.34 51.89
CA LEU A 125 -6.31 -13.06 52.74
C LEU A 125 -7.34 -13.82 51.90
N CYS A 126 -7.93 -13.20 50.88
CA CYS A 126 -8.90 -13.86 50.01
C CYS A 126 -8.30 -15.02 49.23
N VAL A 127 -7.08 -14.88 48.71
CA VAL A 127 -6.34 -15.96 48.04
C VAL A 127 -6.08 -17.12 49.00
N ASN A 128 -5.65 -16.81 50.22
CA ASN A 128 -5.42 -17.81 51.26
C ASN A 128 -6.72 -18.55 51.61
N VAL A 129 -7.81 -17.82 51.86
CA VAL A 129 -9.14 -18.38 52.13
C VAL A 129 -9.61 -19.26 50.97
N HIS A 130 -9.41 -18.83 49.73
CA HIS A 130 -9.82 -19.58 48.55
C HIS A 130 -9.10 -20.93 48.45
N ARG A 131 -7.78 -20.95 48.71
CA ARG A 131 -6.99 -22.18 48.73
C ARG A 131 -7.43 -23.12 49.84
N GLN A 132 -7.75 -22.59 51.03
CA GLN A 132 -8.27 -23.41 52.13
C GLN A 132 -9.62 -24.06 51.78
N ILE A 133 -10.51 -23.33 51.10
CA ILE A 133 -11.82 -23.86 50.67
C ILE A 133 -11.67 -24.89 49.56
N ARG A 134 -10.82 -24.65 48.54
CA ARG A 134 -10.60 -25.61 47.44
C ARG A 134 -9.95 -26.92 47.91
N HIS A 135 -9.00 -26.85 48.84
CA HIS A 135 -8.40 -28.06 49.43
C HIS A 135 -9.45 -28.91 50.13
N TRP A 136 -10.37 -28.28 50.86
CA TRP A 136 -11.50 -28.97 51.48
C TRP A 136 -12.45 -29.61 50.46
N GLU A 137 -12.83 -28.90 49.39
CA GLU A 137 -13.71 -29.42 48.33
C GLU A 137 -13.08 -30.58 47.52
N SER A 138 -11.74 -30.73 47.54
CA SER A 138 -11.01 -31.78 46.83
C SER A 138 -10.80 -33.06 47.65
N GLU A 139 -10.75 -32.97 48.98
CA GLU A 139 -10.54 -34.11 49.89
C GLU A 139 -11.83 -34.89 50.21
N ASP A 140 -12.99 -34.35 49.85
CA ASP A 140 -14.34 -34.93 50.08
C ASP A 140 -14.63 -36.22 49.26
N SER A 141 -13.57 -36.89 48.76
CA SER A 141 -13.64 -38.20 48.08
C SER A 141 -13.03 -39.36 48.89
N GLY A 142 -12.51 -39.11 50.10
CA GLY A 142 -11.97 -40.15 50.98
C GLY A 142 -12.34 -39.95 52.44
N GLU A 143 -12.98 -40.96 53.05
CA GLU A 143 -13.31 -41.02 54.48
C GLU A 143 -12.07 -40.78 55.34
N GLY A 144 -11.95 -39.61 55.99
CA GLY A 144 -10.92 -39.39 57.03
C GLY A 144 -10.45 -37.97 57.37
N SER A 145 -11.06 -36.88 56.86
CA SER A 145 -10.61 -35.50 57.19
C SER A 145 -11.68 -34.76 58.01
N GLU A 146 -11.26 -34.04 59.05
CA GLU A 146 -12.11 -33.28 59.99
C GLU A 146 -13.10 -32.36 59.25
N GLU A 147 -14.39 -32.50 59.58
CA GLU A 147 -15.49 -31.72 59.00
C GLU A 147 -15.24 -30.21 59.24
N LEU A 148 -15.03 -29.41 58.17
CA LEU A 148 -15.24 -27.96 58.31
C LEU A 148 -16.73 -27.76 58.63
N GLU A 149 -17.02 -27.15 59.78
CA GLU A 149 -18.38 -26.74 60.10
C GLU A 149 -18.89 -25.83 58.96
N GLU A 150 -20.07 -26.14 58.41
CA GLU A 150 -20.67 -25.40 57.29
C GLU A 150 -20.77 -23.89 57.60
N GLU A 151 -20.86 -23.53 58.88
CA GLU A 151 -20.83 -22.15 59.37
C GLU A 151 -19.45 -21.47 59.21
N ASP A 152 -18.35 -22.18 59.41
CA ASP A 152 -16.99 -21.62 59.24
C ASP A 152 -16.73 -21.28 57.76
N VAL A 153 -17.15 -22.16 56.85
CA VAL A 153 -17.07 -21.92 55.40
C VAL A 153 -17.91 -20.71 55.00
N LYS A 154 -19.08 -20.51 55.62
CA LYS A 154 -19.93 -19.32 55.40
C LYS A 154 -19.24 -18.03 55.82
N VAL A 155 -18.58 -18.00 56.98
CA VAL A 155 -17.82 -16.82 57.44
C VAL A 155 -16.67 -16.50 56.48
N LEU A 156 -15.92 -17.51 56.05
CA LEU A 156 -14.80 -17.36 55.11
C LEU A 156 -15.24 -16.88 53.72
N ARG A 157 -16.30 -17.47 53.14
CA ARG A 157 -16.89 -16.98 51.89
C ARG A 157 -17.48 -15.58 52.07
N GLY A 158 -18.01 -15.25 53.26
CA GLY A 158 -18.52 -13.93 53.59
C GLY A 158 -17.44 -12.84 53.53
N ILE A 159 -16.21 -13.12 53.98
CA ILE A 159 -15.06 -12.20 53.85
C ILE A 159 -14.75 -11.95 52.38
N GLN A 160 -14.60 -13.03 51.60
CA GLN A 160 -14.30 -12.95 50.17
C GLN A 160 -15.36 -12.14 49.42
N ARG A 161 -16.63 -12.46 49.64
CA ARG A 161 -17.78 -11.78 49.03
C ARG A 161 -17.82 -10.30 49.40
N THR A 162 -17.59 -9.96 50.66
CA THR A 162 -17.55 -8.55 51.10
C THR A 162 -16.43 -7.78 50.39
N VAL A 163 -15.23 -8.34 50.29
CA VAL A 163 -14.11 -7.71 49.57
C VAL A 163 -14.46 -7.44 48.11
N GLN A 164 -15.10 -8.41 47.44
CA GLN A 164 -15.56 -8.23 46.06
C GLN A 164 -16.61 -7.11 45.92
N VAL A 165 -17.64 -7.11 46.76
CA VAL A 165 -18.70 -6.08 46.74
C VAL A 165 -18.11 -4.70 47.00
N VAL A 166 -17.20 -4.56 47.97
CA VAL A 166 -16.56 -3.27 48.29
C VAL A 166 -15.75 -2.73 47.11
N HIS A 167 -15.01 -3.59 46.40
CA HIS A 167 -14.28 -3.16 45.21
C HIS A 167 -15.20 -2.81 44.03
N LEU A 168 -16.29 -3.56 43.82
CA LEU A 168 -17.28 -3.24 42.79
C LEU A 168 -18.02 -1.93 43.09
N ASP A 169 -18.38 -1.68 44.34
CA ASP A 169 -19.01 -0.43 44.77
C ASP A 169 -18.06 0.75 44.63
N ALA A 170 -16.79 0.58 45.02
CA ALA A 170 -15.77 1.61 44.83
C ALA A 170 -15.56 1.92 43.33
N MET A 171 -15.56 0.91 42.47
CA MET A 171 -15.54 1.14 41.02
C MET A 171 -16.75 1.95 40.54
N ARG A 172 -17.96 1.64 41.03
CA ARG A 172 -19.17 2.39 40.68
C ARG A 172 -19.08 3.85 41.13
N GLU A 173 -18.65 4.11 42.36
CA GLU A 173 -18.42 5.46 42.89
C GLU A 173 -17.35 6.23 42.10
N SER A 174 -16.26 5.56 41.72
CA SER A 174 -15.22 6.13 40.85
C SER A 174 -15.77 6.49 39.46
N LEU A 175 -16.63 5.64 38.87
CA LEU A 175 -17.26 5.93 37.58
C LEU A 175 -18.25 7.11 37.67
N GLU A 176 -19.04 7.20 38.75
CA GLU A 176 -19.97 8.31 38.99
C GLU A 176 -19.26 9.65 39.20
N SER A 177 -18.11 9.63 39.90
CA SER A 177 -17.24 10.81 40.08
C SER A 177 -16.39 11.14 38.85
N GLY A 178 -16.42 10.29 37.83
CA GLY A 178 -15.69 10.46 36.58
C GLY A 178 -14.20 10.11 36.66
N ASP A 179 -13.76 9.43 37.72
CA ASP A 179 -12.42 8.91 37.90
C ASP A 179 -12.29 7.48 37.31
N ALA A 180 -11.98 7.40 36.01
CA ALA A 180 -11.79 6.12 35.35
C ALA A 180 -10.52 5.40 35.84
N GLU A 181 -9.48 6.13 36.23
CA GLU A 181 -8.21 5.53 36.69
C GLU A 181 -8.37 4.88 38.07
N GLY A 182 -9.10 5.53 38.97
CA GLY A 182 -9.52 4.94 40.24
C GLY A 182 -10.31 3.64 40.05
N ALA A 183 -11.29 3.63 39.13
CA ALA A 183 -12.05 2.42 38.81
C ALA A 183 -11.16 1.29 38.24
N VAL A 184 -10.21 1.62 37.35
CA VAL A 184 -9.26 0.64 36.79
C VAL A 184 -8.39 0.00 37.88
N SER A 185 -7.98 0.78 38.88
CA SER A 185 -7.11 0.32 39.96
C SER A 185 -7.70 -0.81 40.82
N HIS A 186 -9.03 -0.93 40.86
CA HIS A 186 -9.75 -1.93 41.64
C HIS A 186 -9.93 -3.28 40.93
N ILE A 187 -9.75 -3.33 39.60
CA ILE A 187 -9.90 -4.57 38.80
C ILE A 187 -8.98 -5.68 39.31
N ARG A 188 -7.77 -5.32 39.76
CA ARG A 188 -6.76 -6.26 40.25
C ARG A 188 -7.22 -7.10 41.45
N PHE A 189 -8.23 -6.64 42.18
CA PHE A 189 -8.72 -7.30 43.39
C PHE A 189 -9.98 -8.14 43.13
N LEU A 190 -10.46 -8.18 41.89
CA LEU A 190 -11.67 -8.90 41.54
C LEU A 190 -11.38 -10.39 41.25
N HIS A 191 -12.30 -11.26 41.62
CA HIS A 191 -12.22 -12.70 41.34
C HIS A 191 -13.61 -13.35 41.34
N PHE A 192 -13.97 -14.10 40.29
CA PHE A 192 -15.32 -14.65 40.15
C PHE A 192 -15.65 -15.77 41.15
N ASP A 193 -14.67 -16.53 41.61
CA ASP A 193 -14.89 -17.65 42.56
C ASP A 193 -15.16 -17.19 44.00
N TYR A 194 -15.21 -15.89 44.29
CA TYR A 194 -15.28 -15.34 45.65
C TYR A 194 -16.72 -15.08 46.15
N GLY A 195 -17.72 -15.75 45.55
CA GLY A 195 -19.04 -15.90 46.15
C GLY A 195 -20.10 -14.86 45.75
N ILE A 196 -19.87 -14.04 44.73
CA ILE A 196 -20.94 -13.26 44.08
C ILE A 196 -21.61 -14.18 43.06
N GLU A 197 -22.84 -14.61 43.37
CA GLU A 197 -23.62 -15.59 42.57
C GLU A 197 -24.01 -15.05 41.18
N GLU A 198 -24.13 -13.74 41.05
CA GLU A 198 -24.51 -13.06 39.83
C GLU A 198 -23.29 -12.53 39.07
N GLN A 199 -22.76 -13.33 38.14
CA GLN A 199 -21.75 -12.87 37.17
C GLN A 199 -22.19 -11.61 36.38
N SER A 200 -23.50 -11.32 36.36
CA SER A 200 -24.08 -10.09 35.85
C SER A 200 -23.54 -8.83 36.52
N GLU A 201 -23.25 -8.85 37.82
CA GLU A 201 -22.80 -7.65 38.55
C GLU A 201 -21.42 -7.18 38.08
N TYR A 202 -20.45 -8.11 38.02
CA TYR A 202 -19.14 -7.84 37.45
C TYR A 202 -19.26 -7.33 36.01
N ARG A 203 -20.09 -8.01 35.21
CA ARG A 203 -20.28 -7.67 33.80
C ARG A 203 -20.84 -6.26 33.61
N ILE A 204 -21.80 -5.82 34.45
CA ILE A 204 -22.38 -4.48 34.38
C ILE A 204 -21.31 -3.43 34.68
N VAL A 205 -20.59 -3.55 35.79
CA VAL A 205 -19.58 -2.56 36.20
C VAL A 205 -18.43 -2.48 35.18
N LEU A 206 -17.96 -3.63 34.69
CA LEU A 206 -16.92 -3.68 33.65
C LEU A 206 -17.41 -3.13 32.30
N LYS A 207 -18.67 -3.38 31.92
CA LYS A 207 -19.28 -2.79 30.72
C LYS A 207 -19.43 -1.28 30.83
N ASP A 208 -19.81 -0.77 32.00
CA ASP A 208 -19.93 0.66 32.23
C ASP A 208 -18.55 1.35 32.21
N LEU A 209 -17.53 0.74 32.82
CA LEU A 209 -16.14 1.21 32.72
C LEU A 209 -15.67 1.29 31.27
N LEU A 210 -15.85 0.21 30.49
CA LEU A 210 -15.46 0.17 29.08
C LEU A 210 -16.21 1.23 28.26
N LYS A 211 -17.51 1.43 28.50
CA LYS A 211 -18.29 2.50 27.84
C LYS A 211 -17.75 3.89 28.16
N VAL A 212 -17.41 4.17 29.42
CA VAL A 212 -16.84 5.45 29.83
C VAL A 212 -15.49 5.70 29.16
N VAL A 213 -14.63 4.67 29.10
CA VAL A 213 -13.30 4.78 28.46
C VAL A 213 -13.43 4.96 26.95
N LEU A 214 -14.29 4.20 26.28
CA LEU A 214 -14.48 4.28 24.83
C LEU A 214 -15.21 5.57 24.38
N SER A 215 -16.06 6.16 25.22
CA SER A 215 -16.79 7.39 24.89
C SER A 215 -15.99 8.68 25.14
N ARG A 216 -14.99 8.67 26.03
CA ARG A 216 -14.19 9.87 26.39
C ARG A 216 -13.14 10.27 25.37
N SER A 217 -12.84 9.42 24.40
CA SER A 217 -11.63 9.49 23.61
C SER A 217 -11.90 9.82 22.15
N GLU A 218 -11.90 11.11 21.81
CA GLU A 218 -11.95 11.54 20.41
C GLU A 218 -10.56 11.45 19.74
N LYS A 219 -9.48 11.42 20.53
CA LYS A 219 -8.09 11.40 20.05
C LYS A 219 -7.56 9.97 19.84
N ILE A 220 -6.93 9.75 18.70
CA ILE A 220 -6.27 8.47 18.35
C ILE A 220 -5.09 8.24 19.29
N GLY A 221 -5.13 7.17 20.08
CA GLY A 221 -4.03 6.72 20.96
C GLY A 221 -4.36 6.75 22.45
N ASP A 222 -5.13 7.73 22.91
CA ASP A 222 -5.49 7.87 24.34
C ASP A 222 -6.40 6.71 24.81
N THR A 223 -7.34 6.29 23.95
CA THR A 223 -8.14 5.06 24.13
C THR A 223 -7.29 3.85 24.46
N ARG A 224 -6.21 3.67 23.70
CA ARG A 224 -5.42 2.44 23.72
C ARG A 224 -4.61 2.36 25.01
N ASN A 225 -4.03 3.47 25.46
CA ASN A 225 -3.30 3.48 26.71
C ASN A 225 -4.21 3.13 27.89
N GLN A 226 -5.45 3.64 27.89
CA GLN A 226 -6.45 3.31 28.91
C GLN A 226 -6.94 1.85 28.83
N LEU A 227 -7.18 1.33 27.61
CA LEU A 227 -7.51 -0.08 27.42
C LEU A 227 -6.35 -1.00 27.86
N LEU A 228 -5.10 -0.65 27.54
CA LEU A 228 -3.93 -1.40 27.99
C LEU A 228 -3.81 -1.40 29.52
N GLN A 229 -4.13 -0.30 30.19
CA GLN A 229 -4.19 -0.24 31.65
C GLN A 229 -5.27 -1.17 32.21
N ILE A 230 -6.49 -1.17 31.64
CA ILE A 230 -7.57 -2.08 32.02
C ILE A 230 -7.11 -3.54 31.92
N TYR A 231 -6.57 -3.94 30.77
CA TYR A 231 -6.10 -5.30 30.57
C TYR A 231 -4.90 -5.64 31.47
N SER A 232 -4.02 -4.67 31.77
CA SER A 232 -2.90 -4.87 32.69
C SER A 232 -3.37 -5.16 34.12
N GLU A 233 -4.35 -4.42 34.63
CA GLU A 233 -4.91 -4.65 35.96
C GLU A 233 -5.76 -5.94 35.98
N ALA A 234 -6.46 -6.26 34.91
CA ALA A 234 -7.16 -7.55 34.77
C ALA A 234 -6.20 -8.74 34.81
N ILE A 235 -5.04 -8.66 34.14
CA ILE A 235 -4.01 -9.70 34.23
C ILE A 235 -3.43 -9.78 35.65
N SER A 236 -3.29 -8.62 36.31
CA SER A 236 -2.77 -8.54 37.68
C SER A 236 -3.70 -9.19 38.72
N SER A 237 -5.00 -9.36 38.40
CA SER A 237 -5.96 -10.10 39.24
C SER A 237 -5.71 -11.60 39.33
N ASN A 238 -4.83 -12.15 38.48
CA ASN A 238 -4.63 -13.60 38.31
C ASN A 238 -5.92 -14.39 37.98
N CYS A 239 -7.01 -13.72 37.58
CA CYS A 239 -8.26 -14.35 37.17
C CYS A 239 -8.40 -14.29 35.63
N SER A 240 -8.21 -15.43 34.95
CA SER A 240 -8.34 -15.50 33.48
C SER A 240 -9.74 -15.14 33.00
N ASP A 241 -10.75 -15.42 33.81
CA ASP A 241 -12.15 -15.25 33.44
C ASP A 241 -12.54 -13.78 33.37
N ILE A 242 -11.92 -12.92 34.19
CA ILE A 242 -12.08 -11.47 34.09
C ILE A 242 -11.55 -10.96 32.75
N VAL A 243 -10.39 -11.46 32.31
CA VAL A 243 -9.82 -11.09 31.01
C VAL A 243 -10.74 -11.54 29.87
N GLN A 244 -11.28 -12.76 29.94
CA GLN A 244 -12.25 -13.27 28.97
C GLN A 244 -13.55 -12.47 28.96
N MET A 245 -14.05 -12.07 30.13
CA MET A 245 -15.25 -11.24 30.27
C MET A 245 -15.02 -9.84 29.70
N LEU A 246 -13.89 -9.21 29.99
CA LEU A 246 -13.53 -7.91 29.41
C LEU A 246 -13.44 -8.00 27.89
N GLN A 247 -12.82 -9.06 27.36
CA GLN A 247 -12.74 -9.28 25.92
C GLN A 247 -14.12 -9.48 25.30
N SER A 248 -15.01 -10.27 25.92
CA SER A 248 -16.36 -10.50 25.41
C SER A 248 -17.21 -9.24 25.45
N ILE A 249 -17.16 -8.46 26.54
CA ILE A 249 -17.84 -7.16 26.63
C ILE A 249 -17.30 -6.20 25.57
N HIS A 250 -15.98 -6.15 25.37
CA HIS A 250 -15.38 -5.27 24.38
C HIS A 250 -15.82 -5.63 22.94
N ASP A 251 -15.90 -6.93 22.64
CA ASP A 251 -16.39 -7.43 21.35
C ASP A 251 -17.88 -7.16 21.15
N GLU A 252 -18.69 -7.31 22.19
CA GLU A 252 -20.11 -6.98 22.15
C GLU A 252 -20.34 -5.50 21.90
N LEU A 253 -19.63 -4.61 22.61
CA LEU A 253 -19.73 -3.16 22.40
C LEU A 253 -19.34 -2.77 20.97
N LEU A 254 -18.27 -3.36 20.43
CA LEU A 254 -17.88 -3.13 19.06
C LEU A 254 -18.90 -3.71 18.06
N SER A 255 -19.47 -4.87 18.35
CA SER A 255 -20.52 -5.46 17.51
C SER A 255 -21.79 -4.62 17.50
N GLU A 256 -22.20 -4.05 18.64
CA GLU A 256 -23.31 -3.10 18.76
C GLU A 256 -23.05 -1.86 17.89
N GLU A 257 -21.83 -1.30 17.93
CA GLU A 257 -21.40 -0.17 17.10
C GLU A 257 -21.47 -0.51 15.60
N ILE A 258 -20.92 -1.66 15.19
CA ILE A 258 -20.91 -2.12 13.78
C ILE A 258 -22.32 -2.28 13.22
N GLU A 259 -23.24 -2.86 14.00
CA GLU A 259 -24.61 -3.07 13.55
C GLU A 259 -25.39 -1.74 13.44
N MET A 260 -25.20 -0.81 14.38
CA MET A 260 -25.77 0.54 14.28
C MET A 260 -25.32 1.25 13.00
N ASP A 261 -24.03 1.13 12.70
CA ASP A 261 -23.36 1.73 11.57
C ASP A 261 -23.83 1.16 10.22
N ARG A 262 -24.04 -0.16 10.15
CA ARG A 262 -24.57 -0.86 8.96
C ARG A 262 -26.00 -0.43 8.63
N VAL A 263 -26.84 -0.18 9.62
CA VAL A 263 -28.25 0.21 9.42
C VAL A 263 -28.37 1.65 8.89
N GLN A 264 -27.41 2.51 9.20
CA GLN A 264 -27.50 3.95 8.88
C GLN A 264 -27.03 4.30 7.46
N THR A 265 -26.22 3.48 6.79
CA THR A 265 -25.58 3.88 5.53
C THR A 265 -25.46 2.74 4.52
N GLU A 266 -26.03 2.91 3.31
CA GLU A 266 -25.93 1.94 2.20
C GLU A 266 -24.49 1.70 1.70
N ASN A 267 -23.55 2.57 2.06
CA ASN A 267 -22.15 2.40 1.69
C ASN A 267 -21.21 2.69 2.87
N PHE A 268 -21.27 1.78 3.84
CA PHE A 268 -20.57 1.83 5.11
C PHE A 268 -19.05 1.91 4.96
N ILE A 269 -18.42 2.84 5.70
CA ILE A 269 -16.97 2.92 5.87
C ILE A 269 -16.67 2.46 7.30
N PRO A 270 -15.82 1.44 7.52
CA PRO A 270 -15.42 1.00 8.85
C PRO A 270 -14.99 2.15 9.74
N HIS A 271 -15.51 2.21 10.97
CA HIS A 271 -15.23 3.29 11.92
C HIS A 271 -13.72 3.56 12.17
N PRO A 272 -12.82 2.55 12.22
CA PRO A 272 -11.38 2.80 12.29
C PRO A 272 -10.84 3.63 11.11
N LEU A 273 -11.40 3.46 9.91
CA LEU A 273 -11.01 4.23 8.72
C LEU A 273 -11.60 5.65 8.75
N VAL A 274 -12.80 5.82 9.30
CA VAL A 274 -13.40 7.15 9.53
C VAL A 274 -12.52 7.97 10.49
N ARG A 275 -12.07 7.36 11.60
CA ARG A 275 -11.15 8.00 12.55
C ARG A 275 -9.83 8.40 11.87
N LEU A 276 -9.26 7.52 11.04
CA LEU A 276 -8.06 7.82 10.26
C LEU A 276 -8.26 9.03 9.34
N GLN A 277 -9.39 9.10 8.62
CA GLN A 277 -9.68 10.22 7.72
C GLN A 277 -9.79 11.54 8.46
N ARG A 278 -10.53 11.58 9.58
CA ARG A 278 -10.67 12.78 10.42
C ARG A 278 -9.32 13.29 10.91
N TYR A 279 -8.46 12.38 11.38
CA TYR A 279 -7.10 12.73 11.79
C TYR A 279 -6.27 13.33 10.64
N LEU A 280 -6.33 12.73 9.45
CA LEU A 280 -5.60 13.25 8.28
C LEU A 280 -6.11 14.62 7.83
N GLU A 281 -7.41 14.90 7.97
CA GLU A 281 -8.00 16.22 7.72
C GLU A 281 -7.50 17.27 8.73
N GLU A 282 -7.48 16.92 10.02
CA GLU A 282 -6.91 17.78 11.08
C GLU A 282 -5.44 18.10 10.82
N VAL A 283 -4.64 17.09 10.44
CA VAL A 283 -3.21 17.26 10.11
C VAL A 283 -2.99 18.19 8.91
N LYS A 284 -3.84 18.10 7.88
CA LYS A 284 -3.79 19.00 6.70
C LYS A 284 -4.12 20.44 7.06
N SER A 285 -4.92 20.67 8.10
CA SER A 285 -5.32 22.02 8.55
C SER A 285 -4.29 22.72 9.46
N GLY A 286 -3.40 21.98 10.13
CA GLY A 286 -2.43 22.52 11.09
C GLY A 286 -1.09 23.00 10.50
N LYS A 287 -0.55 24.13 10.96
CA LYS A 287 0.82 24.62 10.66
C LYS A 287 1.81 24.07 11.68
N ASN A 288 2.68 23.11 11.33
CA ASN A 288 3.97 22.75 11.97
C ASN A 288 4.46 21.41 11.36
N SER A 289 5.56 21.38 10.61
CA SER A 289 5.86 20.29 9.65
C SER A 289 6.65 19.09 10.18
N ASP A 290 7.51 19.24 11.18
CA ASP A 290 8.58 18.25 11.39
C ASP A 290 8.25 17.11 12.36
N ASP A 291 7.39 17.33 13.38
CA ASP A 291 6.91 16.25 14.28
C ASP A 291 5.80 15.37 13.67
N LYS A 292 5.30 15.74 12.48
CA LYS A 292 4.10 15.13 11.87
C LYS A 292 4.33 13.75 11.24
N ALA A 293 5.53 13.47 10.73
CA ALA A 293 5.81 12.22 10.02
C ALA A 293 5.92 11.02 10.99
N LEU A 294 6.54 11.22 12.16
CA LEU A 294 6.61 10.20 13.21
C LEU A 294 5.23 9.87 13.75
N PHE A 295 4.37 10.88 13.92
CA PHE A 295 3.01 10.69 14.38
C PHE A 295 2.12 9.97 13.34
N LEU A 296 2.33 10.19 12.04
CA LEU A 296 1.53 9.54 11.00
C LEU A 296 1.74 8.01 10.98
N ASN A 297 2.98 7.54 11.07
CA ASN A 297 3.28 6.10 11.12
C ASN A 297 2.68 5.43 12.35
N GLU A 298 2.71 6.12 13.49
CA GLU A 298 2.07 5.69 14.73
C GLU A 298 0.54 5.55 14.57
N VAL A 299 -0.10 6.55 13.96
CA VAL A 299 -1.55 6.53 13.68
C VAL A 299 -1.92 5.43 12.69
N ILE A 300 -1.13 5.21 11.64
CA ILE A 300 -1.32 4.11 10.70
C ILE A 300 -1.23 2.77 11.43
N ARG A 301 -0.24 2.59 12.31
CA ARG A 301 -0.09 1.38 13.14
C ARG A 301 -1.29 1.16 14.07
N TYR A 302 -1.82 2.23 14.66
CA TYR A 302 -3.03 2.17 15.49
C TYR A 302 -4.25 1.75 14.67
N CYS A 303 -4.49 2.41 13.55
CA CYS A 303 -5.59 2.08 12.65
C CYS A 303 -5.49 0.62 12.15
N LYS A 304 -4.30 0.10 11.83
CA LYS A 304 -4.11 -1.33 11.49
C LYS A 304 -4.56 -2.25 12.63
N THR A 305 -4.18 -1.92 13.87
CA THR A 305 -4.56 -2.72 15.05
C THR A 305 -6.08 -2.76 15.22
N ASP A 306 -6.71 -1.59 15.17
CA ASP A 306 -8.17 -1.45 15.27
C ASP A 306 -8.88 -2.16 14.12
N MET A 307 -8.31 -2.15 12.91
CA MET A 307 -8.84 -2.89 11.77
C MET A 307 -8.77 -4.41 11.96
N TYR A 308 -7.72 -4.95 12.61
CA TYR A 308 -7.67 -6.38 12.95
C TYR A 308 -8.74 -6.77 13.97
N HIS A 309 -8.97 -5.91 14.97
CA HIS A 309 -10.03 -6.15 15.94
C HIS A 309 -11.42 -6.07 15.30
N TYR A 310 -11.65 -5.04 14.49
CA TYR A 310 -12.85 -4.90 13.67
C TYR A 310 -13.12 -6.13 12.79
N ALA A 311 -12.11 -6.61 12.07
CA ALA A 311 -12.23 -7.78 11.20
C ALA A 311 -12.58 -9.06 11.99
N ARG A 312 -11.95 -9.24 13.16
CA ARG A 312 -12.23 -10.37 14.04
C ARG A 312 -13.69 -10.38 14.53
N VAL A 313 -14.23 -9.24 14.93
CA VAL A 313 -15.60 -9.13 15.45
C VAL A 313 -16.65 -9.17 14.32
N SER A 314 -16.39 -8.51 13.20
CA SER A 314 -17.30 -8.48 12.05
C SER A 314 -17.31 -9.77 11.21
N GLY A 315 -16.30 -10.63 11.36
CA GLY A 315 -16.11 -11.83 10.54
C GLY A 315 -15.64 -11.56 9.11
N LEU A 316 -15.21 -10.34 8.81
CA LEU A 316 -14.74 -9.92 7.47
C LEU A 316 -13.21 -9.95 7.38
N HIS A 317 -12.68 -10.13 6.18
CA HIS A 317 -11.23 -10.06 5.97
C HIS A 317 -10.74 -8.61 5.90
N VAL A 318 -9.65 -8.27 6.60
CA VAL A 318 -9.13 -6.87 6.64
C VAL A 318 -8.87 -6.31 5.25
N LEU A 319 -8.23 -7.08 4.37
CA LEU A 319 -7.92 -6.61 3.01
C LEU A 319 -9.19 -6.45 2.16
N GLU A 320 -10.22 -7.26 2.40
CA GLU A 320 -11.50 -7.13 1.70
C GLU A 320 -12.18 -5.82 2.10
N CYS A 321 -12.26 -5.53 3.41
CA CYS A 321 -12.80 -4.25 3.90
C CYS A 321 -12.07 -3.04 3.32
N ILE A 322 -10.74 -3.12 3.22
CA ILE A 322 -9.90 -2.02 2.72
C ILE A 322 -10.07 -1.85 1.21
N MET A 323 -10.10 -2.95 0.45
CA MET A 323 -10.37 -2.93 -0.99
C MET A 323 -11.77 -2.38 -1.28
N ASP A 324 -12.80 -2.86 -0.60
CA ASP A 324 -14.18 -2.42 -0.80
C ASP A 324 -14.37 -0.94 -0.46
N THR A 325 -13.76 -0.48 0.63
CA THR A 325 -13.78 0.93 1.02
C THR A 325 -13.06 1.78 -0.02
N ALA A 326 -11.87 1.38 -0.46
CA ALA A 326 -11.09 2.11 -1.44
C ALA A 326 -11.78 2.17 -2.81
N LEU A 327 -12.30 1.04 -3.33
CA LEU A 327 -13.02 0.98 -4.59
C LEU A 327 -14.35 1.75 -4.53
N SER A 328 -15.07 1.68 -3.41
CA SER A 328 -16.28 2.48 -3.19
C SER A 328 -15.99 3.98 -3.19
N ALA A 329 -14.86 4.40 -2.60
CA ALA A 329 -14.41 5.79 -2.63
C ALA A 329 -14.04 6.23 -4.06
N VAL A 330 -13.34 5.37 -4.83
CA VAL A 330 -13.03 5.64 -6.24
C VAL A 330 -14.31 5.78 -7.08
N LYS A 331 -15.30 4.90 -6.89
CA LYS A 331 -16.60 4.97 -7.56
C LYS A 331 -17.34 6.29 -7.28
N ARG A 332 -17.11 6.90 -6.11
CA ARG A 332 -17.64 8.22 -5.71
C ARG A 332 -16.71 9.39 -6.03
N GLU A 333 -15.62 9.16 -6.78
CA GLU A 333 -14.60 10.17 -7.12
C GLU A 333 -13.87 10.78 -5.91
N GLN A 334 -13.96 10.16 -4.74
CA GLN A 334 -13.26 10.55 -3.51
C GLN A 334 -11.85 9.94 -3.49
N LEU A 335 -11.03 10.31 -4.48
CA LEU A 335 -9.73 9.69 -4.73
C LEU A 335 -8.73 9.89 -3.58
N ASP A 336 -8.82 11.02 -2.88
CA ASP A 336 -8.00 11.31 -1.70
C ASP A 336 -8.30 10.35 -0.53
N VAL A 337 -9.57 9.95 -0.37
CA VAL A 337 -10.00 8.97 0.64
C VAL A 337 -9.45 7.58 0.30
N ALA A 338 -9.55 7.16 -0.96
CA ALA A 338 -8.97 5.90 -1.42
C ALA A 338 -7.45 5.86 -1.19
N GLY A 339 -6.75 6.95 -1.52
CA GLY A 339 -5.32 7.09 -1.26
C GLY A 339 -4.96 6.98 0.22
N ASN A 340 -5.71 7.63 1.10
CA ASN A 340 -5.51 7.58 2.56
C ASN A 340 -5.71 6.17 3.12
N VAL A 341 -6.79 5.49 2.74
CA VAL A 341 -7.10 4.12 3.21
C VAL A 341 -6.00 3.14 2.76
N LEU A 342 -5.49 3.30 1.55
CA LEU A 342 -4.42 2.44 1.02
C LEU A 342 -3.04 2.68 1.64
N GLN A 343 -2.85 3.73 2.46
CA GLN A 343 -1.63 3.88 3.26
C GLN A 343 -1.47 2.76 4.29
N LEU A 344 -2.57 2.11 4.69
CA LEU A 344 -2.53 0.94 5.56
C LEU A 344 -1.86 -0.24 4.85
N PHE A 345 -2.13 -0.46 3.56
CA PHE A 345 -1.56 -1.57 2.80
C PHE A 345 -1.13 -1.09 1.40
N PRO A 346 0.06 -0.47 1.28
CA PRO A 346 0.54 0.12 0.03
C PRO A 346 0.63 -0.86 -1.15
N LEU A 347 0.83 -2.16 -0.88
CA LEU A 347 0.87 -3.21 -1.90
C LEU A 347 -0.47 -3.39 -2.66
N LEU A 348 -1.59 -2.94 -2.10
CA LEU A 348 -2.90 -2.99 -2.76
C LEU A 348 -3.11 -1.85 -3.78
N GLN A 349 -2.27 -0.83 -3.79
CA GLN A 349 -2.44 0.35 -4.64
C GLN A 349 -2.54 0.05 -6.15
N PRO A 350 -1.74 -0.84 -6.78
CA PRO A 350 -1.87 -1.14 -8.21
C PRO A 350 -3.21 -1.82 -8.52
N LEU A 351 -3.63 -2.70 -7.62
CA LEU A 351 -4.86 -3.43 -7.78
C LEU A 351 -6.06 -2.48 -7.74
N VAL A 352 -6.08 -1.54 -6.79
CA VAL A 352 -7.13 -0.51 -6.75
C VAL A 352 -7.00 0.47 -7.92
N ALA A 353 -5.80 0.83 -8.37
CA ALA A 353 -5.62 1.70 -9.53
C ALA A 353 -6.19 1.08 -10.81
N THR A 354 -5.89 -0.19 -11.07
CA THR A 354 -6.40 -0.93 -12.24
C THR A 354 -7.89 -1.21 -12.14
N MET A 355 -8.40 -1.72 -11.02
CA MET A 355 -9.84 -1.99 -10.86
C MET A 355 -10.67 -0.70 -10.79
N GLY A 356 -10.12 0.34 -10.16
CA GLY A 356 -10.73 1.67 -10.04
C GLY A 356 -10.86 2.41 -11.38
N TRP A 357 -9.97 2.10 -12.33
CA TRP A 357 -9.96 2.71 -13.67
C TRP A 357 -11.29 2.57 -14.42
N ASP A 358 -11.92 1.39 -14.29
CA ASP A 358 -13.16 1.05 -14.99
C ASP A 358 -14.37 1.78 -14.39
N PHE A 359 -14.36 2.08 -13.09
CA PHE A 359 -15.40 2.88 -12.44
C PHE A 359 -15.40 4.34 -12.90
N LEU A 360 -14.31 4.82 -13.49
CA LEU A 360 -14.14 6.19 -13.96
C LEU A 360 -14.29 6.33 -15.49
N ALA A 361 -15.07 5.44 -16.11
CA ALA A 361 -15.37 5.49 -17.55
C ALA A 361 -15.86 6.90 -17.98
N GLY A 362 -15.21 7.47 -18.99
CA GLY A 362 -15.51 8.81 -19.52
C GLY A 362 -14.90 9.98 -18.73
N LYS A 363 -14.34 9.75 -17.54
CA LYS A 363 -13.84 10.81 -16.64
C LYS A 363 -12.31 10.87 -16.65
N ILE A 364 -11.75 11.56 -17.65
CA ILE A 364 -10.28 11.59 -17.85
C ILE A 364 -9.54 12.28 -16.70
N ALA A 365 -10.02 13.43 -16.23
CA ALA A 365 -9.40 14.13 -15.11
C ALA A 365 -9.34 13.25 -13.84
N ALA A 366 -10.42 12.51 -13.55
CA ALA A 366 -10.46 11.58 -12.43
C ALA A 366 -9.51 10.39 -12.64
N ARG A 367 -9.45 9.80 -13.85
CA ARG A 367 -8.49 8.73 -14.21
C ARG A 367 -7.05 9.20 -14.05
N ARG A 368 -6.72 10.41 -14.49
CA ARG A 368 -5.41 11.02 -14.34
C ARG A 368 -5.05 11.21 -12.87
N LYS A 369 -5.96 11.80 -12.08
CA LYS A 369 -5.77 11.99 -10.63
C LYS A 369 -5.64 10.65 -9.89
N LEU A 370 -6.39 9.61 -10.29
CA LEU A 370 -6.31 8.26 -9.70
C LEU A 370 -4.90 7.68 -9.90
N MET A 371 -4.41 7.69 -11.15
CA MET A 371 -3.06 7.20 -11.46
C MET A 371 -1.99 8.03 -10.75
N GLN A 372 -2.14 9.36 -10.66
CA GLN A 372 -1.19 10.21 -9.93
C GLN A 372 -1.11 9.88 -8.43
N LEU A 373 -2.25 9.62 -7.80
CA LEU A 373 -2.32 9.32 -6.36
C LEU A 373 -1.83 7.91 -6.03
N LEU A 374 -2.22 6.90 -6.83
CA LEU A 374 -1.97 5.49 -6.53
C LEU A 374 -0.76 4.90 -7.27
N TRP A 375 -0.28 5.56 -8.33
CA TRP A 375 0.75 5.07 -9.24
C TRP A 375 1.67 6.19 -9.74
N THR A 376 2.49 6.74 -8.83
CA THR A 376 3.63 7.63 -9.17
C THR A 376 4.94 7.05 -8.67
N SER A 377 6.09 7.55 -9.18
CA SER A 377 7.44 7.05 -8.84
C SER A 377 7.75 6.92 -7.34
N LYS A 378 7.06 7.65 -6.44
CA LYS A 378 7.13 7.45 -4.97
C LYS A 378 6.46 6.16 -4.48
N SER A 379 5.37 5.71 -5.11
CA SER A 379 4.66 4.47 -4.76
C SER A 379 5.52 3.22 -5.01
N GLN A 380 6.45 3.29 -5.97
CA GLN A 380 7.45 2.26 -6.20
C GLN A 380 8.53 2.27 -5.10
N VAL A 381 8.95 3.45 -4.61
CA VAL A 381 9.98 3.59 -3.55
C VAL A 381 9.46 3.15 -2.17
N ILE A 382 8.21 3.51 -1.80
CA ILE A 382 7.62 3.10 -0.51
C ILE A 382 7.42 1.57 -0.45
N ARG A 383 7.14 0.92 -1.58
CA ARG A 383 7.07 -0.56 -1.66
C ARG A 383 8.42 -1.24 -1.59
N LEU A 384 9.46 -0.59 -2.10
CA LEU A 384 10.84 -1.07 -1.95
C LEU A 384 11.30 -1.00 -0.48
N GLU A 385 10.71 -0.13 0.34
CA GLU A 385 10.98 -0.06 1.80
C GLU A 385 10.18 -1.10 2.61
N GLU A 386 8.94 -1.45 2.23
CA GLU A 386 8.15 -2.51 2.89
C GLU A 386 8.47 -3.93 2.38
N SER A 387 9.17 -4.08 1.25
CA SER A 387 9.70 -5.37 0.80
C SER A 387 10.98 -5.74 1.58
N SER A 388 10.78 -6.53 2.63
CA SER A 388 11.82 -7.07 3.50
C SER A 388 12.96 -7.85 2.77
N PRO A 389 14.09 -8.15 3.44
CA PRO A 389 15.32 -8.71 2.86
C PRO A 389 15.26 -10.20 2.45
N TYR A 390 14.07 -10.81 2.43
CA TYR A 390 13.84 -12.23 2.11
C TYR A 390 13.09 -12.47 0.79
N GLY A 391 12.75 -11.42 0.04
CA GLY A 391 12.27 -11.56 -1.33
C GLY A 391 13.46 -11.59 -2.29
N ASN A 392 13.66 -12.69 -3.00
CA ASN A 392 14.62 -12.73 -4.11
C ASN A 392 14.35 -11.53 -5.03
N LYS A 393 15.42 -10.77 -5.34
CA LYS A 393 15.44 -9.78 -6.42
C LYS A 393 15.19 -10.51 -7.75
N THR A 394 13.96 -10.91 -8.01
CA THR A 394 13.53 -11.15 -9.37
C THR A 394 12.98 -9.82 -9.85
N ASP A 395 13.72 -9.18 -10.75
CA ASP A 395 13.37 -7.99 -11.53
C ASP A 395 12.09 -8.19 -12.39
N GLU A 396 11.22 -9.13 -12.04
CA GLU A 396 9.97 -9.41 -12.74
C GLU A 396 8.90 -8.46 -12.22
N MET A 397 8.76 -7.33 -12.91
CA MET A 397 7.65 -6.41 -12.75
C MET A 397 6.33 -7.18 -12.78
N THR A 398 5.48 -7.01 -11.77
CA THR A 398 4.22 -7.77 -11.71
C THR A 398 3.30 -7.35 -12.85
N CYS A 399 2.45 -8.26 -13.31
CA CYS A 399 1.53 -7.97 -14.42
C CYS A 399 0.61 -6.78 -14.14
N VAL A 400 0.20 -6.57 -12.87
CA VAL A 400 -0.64 -5.45 -12.46
C VAL A 400 0.11 -4.12 -12.51
N GLU A 401 1.37 -4.10 -12.10
CA GLU A 401 2.22 -2.91 -12.19
C GLU A 401 2.50 -2.53 -13.65
N HIS A 402 2.74 -3.51 -14.51
CA HIS A 402 2.87 -3.27 -15.95
C HIS A 402 1.58 -2.72 -16.58
N LEU A 403 0.41 -3.19 -16.13
CA LEU A 403 -0.87 -2.62 -16.54
C LEU A 403 -1.00 -1.16 -16.10
N CYS A 404 -0.61 -0.82 -14.87
CA CYS A 404 -0.62 0.57 -14.42
C CYS A 404 0.27 1.47 -15.28
N ASP A 405 1.49 1.03 -15.62
CA ASP A 405 2.37 1.78 -16.54
C ASP A 405 1.74 1.93 -17.94
N THR A 406 1.06 0.89 -18.41
CA THR A 406 0.36 0.93 -19.70
C THR A 406 -0.79 1.93 -19.69
N LEU A 407 -1.56 2.00 -18.60
CA LEU A 407 -2.65 2.97 -18.44
C LEU A 407 -2.12 4.41 -18.37
N CYS A 408 -1.01 4.65 -17.65
CA CYS A 408 -0.34 5.95 -17.64
C CYS A 408 0.13 6.36 -19.04
N TYR A 409 0.78 5.43 -19.76
CA TYR A 409 1.19 5.65 -21.14
C TYR A 409 0.01 6.00 -22.07
N GLN A 410 -1.11 5.30 -21.94
CA GLN A 410 -2.31 5.58 -22.72
C GLN A 410 -2.91 6.97 -22.41
N LEU A 411 -2.88 7.41 -21.14
CA LEU A 411 -3.30 8.77 -20.76
C LEU A 411 -2.40 9.87 -21.34
N ASP A 412 -1.10 9.61 -21.40
CA ASP A 412 -0.14 10.56 -21.98
C ASP A 412 -0.25 10.63 -23.50
N LEU A 413 -0.54 9.50 -24.15
CA LEU A 413 -0.82 9.46 -25.59
C LEU A 413 -2.13 10.17 -25.92
N ALA A 414 -3.18 9.97 -25.12
CA ALA A 414 -4.45 10.65 -25.28
C ALA A 414 -4.31 12.17 -25.11
N SER A 415 -3.57 12.64 -24.09
CA SER A 415 -3.34 14.07 -23.89
C SER A 415 -2.49 14.68 -24.99
N PHE A 416 -1.46 13.98 -25.49
CA PHE A 416 -0.69 14.42 -26.66
C PHE A 416 -1.62 14.69 -27.85
N VAL A 417 -2.49 13.75 -28.18
CA VAL A 417 -3.42 13.87 -29.32
C VAL A 417 -4.38 15.05 -29.13
N ALA A 418 -4.91 15.23 -27.91
CA ALA A 418 -5.77 16.36 -27.59
C ALA A 418 -5.04 17.71 -27.71
N CYS A 419 -3.78 17.81 -27.25
CA CYS A 419 -2.96 19.00 -27.41
C CYS A 419 -2.71 19.32 -28.90
N VAL A 420 -2.35 18.33 -29.72
CA VAL A 420 -2.07 18.56 -31.14
C VAL A 420 -3.34 18.99 -31.90
N ASN A 421 -4.48 18.35 -31.62
CA ASN A 421 -5.75 18.69 -32.27
C ASN A 421 -6.27 20.08 -31.87
N SER A 422 -5.94 20.55 -30.66
CA SER A 422 -6.25 21.90 -30.19
C SER A 422 -5.21 22.95 -30.62
N GLY A 423 -4.15 22.55 -31.33
CA GLY A 423 -3.08 23.44 -31.79
C GLY A 423 -2.12 23.88 -30.69
N GLN A 424 -2.11 23.20 -29.54
CA GLN A 424 -1.25 23.50 -28.40
C GLN A 424 0.04 22.65 -28.42
N PRO A 425 1.17 23.18 -27.94
CA PRO A 425 2.39 22.41 -27.81
C PRO A 425 2.28 21.42 -26.65
N TRP A 426 2.59 20.14 -26.91
CA TRP A 426 2.76 19.13 -25.87
C TRP A 426 4.19 19.13 -25.33
N ASN A 427 4.36 18.84 -24.04
CA ASN A 427 5.67 18.74 -23.40
C ASN A 427 5.74 17.47 -22.55
N SER A 428 6.81 16.69 -22.74
CA SER A 428 7.06 15.42 -22.04
C SER A 428 7.19 15.58 -20.51
N LYS A 429 7.42 16.79 -20.01
CA LYS A 429 7.40 17.08 -18.57
C LYS A 429 6.04 16.88 -17.90
N PHE A 430 4.95 16.93 -18.68
CA PHE A 430 3.59 16.69 -18.19
C PHE A 430 3.19 15.21 -18.22
N SER A 431 4.09 14.32 -18.67
CA SER A 431 3.85 12.88 -18.68
C SER A 431 3.74 12.33 -17.26
N LEU A 432 2.71 11.51 -17.02
CA LEU A 432 2.54 10.79 -15.76
C LEU A 432 3.72 9.86 -15.45
N MET A 433 4.31 9.26 -16.49
CA MET A 433 5.45 8.36 -16.39
C MET A 433 6.75 9.09 -16.01
N LEU A 434 6.91 10.35 -16.43
CA LEU A 434 8.13 11.15 -16.24
C LEU A 434 8.01 12.18 -15.10
N SER A 435 6.83 12.32 -14.50
CA SER A 435 6.56 13.22 -13.38
C SER A 435 7.22 12.72 -12.10
N GLY A 436 8.48 13.11 -11.92
CA GLY A 436 9.23 12.96 -10.68
C GLY A 436 9.00 14.15 -9.74
N LYS A 437 8.30 13.90 -8.63
CA LYS A 437 8.42 14.59 -7.31
C LYS A 437 8.22 16.12 -7.17
N GLU A 438 8.11 16.95 -8.21
CA GLU A 438 8.21 18.43 -8.01
C GLU A 438 7.02 19.32 -8.40
N GLN A 439 5.87 18.77 -8.84
CA GLN A 439 4.68 19.60 -9.07
C GLN A 439 3.49 19.09 -8.26
N LEU A 440 3.50 19.42 -6.97
CA LEU A 440 2.31 19.32 -6.09
C LEU A 440 1.47 20.60 -6.11
N GLU A 441 1.93 21.64 -6.82
CA GLU A 441 1.02 22.72 -7.19
C GLU A 441 0.12 22.20 -8.28
N PHE A 442 -1.13 21.91 -7.90
CA PHE A 442 -2.29 21.93 -8.79
C PHE A 442 -2.25 23.25 -9.56
N ARG A 443 -1.49 23.33 -10.64
CA ARG A 443 -1.87 24.24 -11.69
C ARG A 443 -3.18 23.69 -12.21
N ASP A 444 -4.18 24.56 -12.28
CA ASP A 444 -5.34 24.40 -13.16
C ASP A 444 -4.81 24.11 -14.59
N GLU A 445 -4.42 22.88 -14.86
CA GLU A 445 -4.08 22.36 -16.20
C GLU A 445 -5.30 21.70 -16.84
N ASP A 446 -6.43 21.68 -16.13
CA ASP A 446 -7.76 21.36 -16.67
C ASP A 446 -8.20 22.37 -17.75
N THR A 447 -7.46 23.47 -17.96
CA THR A 447 -7.82 24.49 -18.96
C THR A 447 -7.45 24.12 -20.40
N TYR A 448 -6.72 23.02 -20.63
CA TYR A 448 -6.16 22.69 -21.95
C TYR A 448 -6.44 21.27 -22.47
N SER A 449 -7.20 20.45 -21.73
CA SER A 449 -7.59 19.10 -22.18
C SER A 449 -8.94 19.14 -22.91
N ASP A 450 -9.06 18.38 -24.00
CA ASP A 450 -10.35 18.07 -24.62
C ASP A 450 -10.74 16.64 -24.19
N PRO A 451 -11.60 16.48 -23.18
CA PRO A 451 -11.94 15.17 -22.63
C PRO A 451 -12.62 14.26 -23.65
N PHE A 452 -13.27 14.82 -24.68
CA PHE A 452 -13.91 14.02 -25.72
C PHE A 452 -12.84 13.34 -26.59
N VAL A 453 -11.85 14.11 -27.06
CA VAL A 453 -10.74 13.59 -27.86
C VAL A 453 -9.93 12.56 -27.07
N GLU A 454 -9.63 12.86 -25.81
CA GLU A 454 -8.87 11.95 -24.95
C GLU A 454 -9.61 10.61 -24.74
N ASN A 455 -10.90 10.64 -24.42
CA ASN A 455 -11.70 9.42 -24.27
C ASN A 455 -11.78 8.62 -25.58
N PHE A 456 -11.96 9.29 -26.71
CA PHE A 456 -11.99 8.64 -28.02
C PHE A 456 -10.67 7.91 -28.32
N VAL A 457 -9.54 8.53 -28.02
CA VAL A 457 -8.21 7.92 -28.18
C VAL A 457 -8.06 6.71 -27.25
N LEU A 458 -8.44 6.82 -25.98
CA LEU A 458 -8.39 5.69 -25.04
C LEU A 458 -9.26 4.51 -25.50
N GLU A 459 -10.46 4.76 -26.01
CA GLU A 459 -11.33 3.72 -26.55
C GLU A 459 -10.66 3.01 -27.73
N ARG A 460 -10.01 3.75 -28.63
CA ARG A 460 -9.27 3.17 -29.77
C ARG A 460 -8.04 2.37 -29.32
N LEU A 461 -7.32 2.83 -28.31
CA LEU A 461 -6.15 2.15 -27.75
C LEU A 461 -6.51 0.83 -27.04
N SER A 462 -7.77 0.65 -26.62
CA SER A 462 -8.22 -0.64 -26.07
C SER A 462 -8.31 -1.76 -27.12
N VAL A 463 -8.41 -1.41 -28.41
CA VAL A 463 -8.61 -2.36 -29.52
C VAL A 463 -7.41 -2.37 -30.49
N GLN A 464 -6.72 -1.25 -30.66
CA GLN A 464 -5.71 -1.05 -31.68
C GLN A 464 -4.33 -0.71 -31.09
N SER A 465 -3.28 -0.99 -31.85
CA SER A 465 -1.92 -0.61 -31.46
C SER A 465 -1.77 0.91 -31.34
N PRO A 466 -0.96 1.42 -30.40
CA PRO A 466 -0.66 2.85 -30.26
C PRO A 466 -0.23 3.52 -31.57
N LEU A 467 0.61 2.84 -32.34
CA LEU A 467 1.07 3.29 -33.64
C LEU A 467 -0.09 3.60 -34.60
N ARG A 468 -1.03 2.66 -34.73
CA ARG A 468 -2.19 2.81 -35.62
C ARG A 468 -3.07 3.98 -35.22
N VAL A 469 -3.38 4.09 -33.93
CA VAL A 469 -4.24 5.17 -33.40
C VAL A 469 -3.58 6.53 -33.63
N LEU A 470 -2.28 6.64 -33.35
CA LEU A 470 -1.53 7.88 -33.51
C LEU A 470 -1.58 8.41 -34.95
N PHE A 471 -1.38 7.56 -35.95
CA PHE A 471 -1.40 7.98 -37.36
C PHE A 471 -2.81 8.15 -37.93
N ASP A 472 -3.81 7.47 -37.39
CA ASP A 472 -5.21 7.67 -37.80
C ASP A 472 -5.76 9.01 -37.28
N VAL A 473 -5.36 9.42 -36.07
CA VAL A 473 -5.86 10.67 -35.44
C VAL A 473 -4.95 11.87 -35.71
N VAL A 474 -3.63 11.66 -35.80
CA VAL A 474 -2.63 12.71 -36.09
C VAL A 474 -1.76 12.31 -37.30
N PRO A 475 -2.29 12.38 -38.53
CA PRO A 475 -1.55 11.97 -39.73
C PRO A 475 -0.27 12.79 -39.98
N GLY A 476 -0.23 14.05 -39.52
CA GLY A 476 0.87 14.99 -39.71
C GLY A 476 1.91 15.03 -38.58
N ILE A 477 1.95 14.02 -37.70
CA ILE A 477 2.89 14.00 -36.57
C ILE A 477 4.34 14.09 -37.05
N LYS A 478 5.18 14.80 -36.29
CA LYS A 478 6.62 14.90 -36.58
C LYS A 478 7.36 13.64 -36.13
N PHE A 479 8.44 13.30 -36.84
CA PHE A 479 9.24 12.11 -36.51
C PHE A 479 9.73 12.08 -35.07
N GLN A 480 10.28 13.20 -34.57
CA GLN A 480 10.80 13.25 -33.19
C GLN A 480 9.72 13.00 -32.16
N GLU A 481 8.55 13.65 -32.31
CA GLU A 481 7.40 13.47 -31.41
C GLU A 481 6.89 12.01 -31.46
N ALA A 482 6.83 11.40 -32.63
CA ALA A 482 6.42 10.00 -32.79
C ALA A 482 7.41 9.03 -32.12
N ILE A 483 8.72 9.25 -32.27
CA ILE A 483 9.75 8.42 -31.62
C ILE A 483 9.72 8.60 -30.11
N ASP A 484 9.61 9.82 -29.61
CA ASP A 484 9.53 10.09 -28.18
C ASP A 484 8.31 9.35 -27.58
N LEU A 485 7.14 9.44 -28.21
CA LEU A 485 5.93 8.72 -27.78
C LEU A 485 6.08 7.19 -27.82
N ILE A 486 6.66 6.61 -28.87
CA ILE A 486 6.84 5.15 -28.94
C ILE A 486 7.89 4.68 -27.93
N SER A 487 8.92 5.50 -27.69
CA SER A 487 9.97 5.19 -26.72
C SER A 487 9.45 5.11 -25.28
N MET A 488 8.44 5.93 -24.95
CA MET A 488 7.78 5.97 -23.63
C MET A 488 6.89 4.75 -23.32
N GLN A 489 6.58 3.90 -24.29
CA GLN A 489 5.77 2.71 -24.03
C GLN A 489 6.44 1.86 -22.92
N PRO A 490 5.71 1.15 -22.05
CA PRO A 490 6.31 0.24 -21.09
C PRO A 490 6.74 -1.09 -21.75
N ILE A 491 7.78 -1.75 -21.21
CA ILE A 491 8.29 -3.04 -21.69
C ILE A 491 8.12 -4.07 -20.57
N ALA A 492 7.26 -5.07 -20.73
CA ALA A 492 7.16 -6.19 -19.79
C ALA A 492 8.10 -7.35 -20.15
N SER A 493 8.44 -7.50 -21.43
CA SER A 493 9.13 -8.69 -21.91
C SER A 493 10.08 -8.44 -23.08
N THR A 494 10.96 -9.42 -23.32
CA THR A 494 11.85 -9.44 -24.49
C THR A 494 11.08 -9.43 -25.82
N VAL A 495 9.86 -10.00 -25.85
CA VAL A 495 8.98 -10.00 -27.03
C VAL A 495 8.44 -8.59 -27.30
N GLU A 496 8.02 -7.88 -26.26
CA GLU A 496 7.53 -6.49 -26.39
C GLU A 496 8.65 -5.51 -26.73
N ALA A 497 9.86 -5.72 -26.18
CA ALA A 497 11.04 -4.97 -26.60
C ALA A 497 11.31 -5.14 -28.10
N ARG A 498 11.17 -6.37 -28.62
CA ARG A 498 11.27 -6.64 -30.06
C ARG A 498 10.14 -5.96 -30.85
N LYS A 499 8.90 -5.96 -30.36
CA LYS A 499 7.78 -5.25 -31.01
C LYS A 499 8.04 -3.74 -31.08
N ARG A 500 8.49 -3.11 -30.00
CA ARG A 500 8.88 -1.69 -30.03
C ARG A 500 9.97 -1.40 -31.05
N LYS A 501 11.01 -2.24 -31.09
CA LYS A 501 12.06 -2.12 -32.11
C LYS A 501 11.46 -2.19 -33.51
N GLN A 502 10.50 -3.09 -33.74
CA GLN A 502 9.78 -3.17 -35.01
C GLN A 502 8.96 -1.93 -35.31
N ASP A 503 8.27 -1.35 -34.33
CA ASP A 503 7.48 -0.12 -34.48
C ASP A 503 8.37 1.09 -34.81
N ILE A 504 9.54 1.21 -34.16
CA ILE A 504 10.55 2.23 -34.47
C ILE A 504 11.03 2.08 -35.92
N GLU A 505 11.33 0.85 -36.36
CA GLU A 505 11.70 0.61 -37.76
C GLU A 505 10.57 0.96 -38.74
N LEU A 506 9.31 0.70 -38.39
CA LEU A 506 8.16 1.11 -39.20
C LEU A 506 8.05 2.64 -39.30
N MET A 507 8.41 3.38 -38.24
CA MET A 507 8.51 4.84 -38.31
C MET A 507 9.58 5.27 -39.31
N HIS A 508 10.79 4.74 -39.19
CA HIS A 508 11.84 5.03 -40.16
C HIS A 508 11.42 4.71 -41.60
N MET A 509 10.73 3.59 -41.84
CA MET A 509 10.18 3.27 -43.16
C MET A 509 9.17 4.31 -43.65
N ARG A 510 8.22 4.74 -42.81
CA ARG A 510 7.22 5.75 -43.17
C ARG A 510 7.88 7.09 -43.54
N TYR A 511 8.75 7.60 -42.66
CA TYR A 511 9.39 8.90 -42.90
C TYR A 511 10.43 8.84 -44.01
N ALA A 512 11.05 7.69 -44.29
CA ALA A 512 11.83 7.51 -45.51
C ALA A 512 10.97 7.67 -46.78
N LEU A 513 9.77 7.09 -46.82
CA LEU A 513 8.84 7.30 -47.95
C LEU A 513 8.40 8.76 -48.04
N GLU A 514 8.08 9.39 -46.92
CA GLU A 514 7.71 10.81 -46.86
C GLU A 514 8.85 11.70 -47.37
N SER A 515 10.08 11.51 -46.89
CA SER A 515 11.27 12.22 -47.36
C SER A 515 11.53 11.98 -48.84
N THR A 516 11.27 10.77 -49.36
CA THR A 516 11.39 10.50 -50.80
C THR A 516 10.38 11.30 -51.61
N VAL A 517 9.12 11.30 -51.19
CA VAL A 517 8.04 12.05 -51.84
C VAL A 517 8.31 13.56 -51.80
N LEU A 518 8.77 14.07 -50.65
CA LEU A 518 9.17 15.46 -50.47
C LEU A 518 10.38 15.83 -51.33
N ALA A 519 11.40 14.98 -51.38
CA ALA A 519 12.59 15.17 -52.22
C ALA A 519 12.21 15.28 -53.71
N LEU A 520 11.40 14.33 -54.20
CA LEU A 520 10.94 14.31 -55.60
C LEU A 520 10.02 15.50 -55.92
N GLY A 521 9.10 15.84 -55.01
CA GLY A 521 8.20 16.99 -55.17
C GLY A 521 8.94 18.34 -55.11
N ALA A 522 9.95 18.47 -54.26
CA ALA A 522 10.80 19.65 -54.20
C ALA A 522 11.66 19.79 -55.47
N MET A 523 12.20 18.68 -56.00
CA MET A 523 12.89 18.69 -57.30
C MET A 523 11.99 19.17 -58.44
N GLU A 524 10.72 18.75 -58.46
CA GLU A 524 9.77 19.19 -59.49
C GLU A 524 9.52 20.71 -59.47
N ARG A 525 9.54 21.35 -58.29
CA ARG A 525 9.28 22.79 -58.12
C ARG A 525 10.52 23.68 -58.18
N SER A 526 11.69 23.17 -57.81
CA SER A 526 12.95 23.96 -57.74
C SER A 526 13.39 24.60 -59.07
N VAL A 527 12.81 24.17 -60.21
CA VAL A 527 13.16 24.65 -61.56
C VAL A 527 12.12 25.64 -62.13
N SER A 528 11.01 25.89 -61.42
CA SER A 528 9.96 26.82 -61.87
C SER A 528 10.13 28.23 -61.31
N GLY A 529 11.28 28.88 -61.53
CA GLY A 529 11.48 30.34 -61.59
C GLY A 529 11.03 31.26 -60.44
N GLU A 530 10.36 30.79 -59.41
CA GLU A 530 9.81 31.63 -58.34
C GLU A 530 10.39 31.18 -56.99
N VAL A 531 11.19 32.08 -56.41
CA VAL A 531 11.78 32.06 -55.06
C VAL A 531 13.18 31.40 -54.93
N GLU A 532 14.21 32.26 -54.90
CA GLU A 532 15.64 31.93 -54.73
C GLU A 532 16.02 31.33 -53.35
N THR A 533 15.09 31.17 -52.40
CA THR A 533 15.42 30.81 -51.01
C THR A 533 15.44 29.31 -50.69
N HIS A 534 15.11 28.42 -51.64
CA HIS A 534 14.97 26.97 -51.36
C HIS A 534 15.67 26.05 -52.39
N GLN A 535 16.83 26.43 -52.92
CA GLN A 535 17.53 25.63 -53.93
C GLN A 535 18.11 24.30 -53.40
N ASP A 536 18.43 24.19 -52.10
CA ASP A 536 19.03 22.97 -51.52
C ASP A 536 18.00 22.03 -50.86
N LEU A 537 16.73 22.41 -50.81
CA LEU A 537 15.65 21.66 -50.14
C LEU A 537 15.53 20.18 -50.59
N PRO A 538 15.67 19.84 -51.88
CA PRO A 538 15.59 18.44 -52.31
C PRO A 538 16.75 17.58 -51.80
N LEU A 539 17.96 18.15 -51.72
CA LEU A 539 19.13 17.45 -51.21
C LEU A 539 19.04 17.23 -49.69
N PHE A 540 18.43 18.17 -48.96
CA PHE A 540 18.13 17.98 -47.54
C PHE A 540 17.18 16.80 -47.31
N HIS A 541 16.10 16.69 -48.10
CA HIS A 541 15.19 15.55 -48.00
C HIS A 541 15.84 14.21 -48.40
N LEU A 542 16.80 14.20 -49.35
CA LEU A 542 17.60 13.00 -49.63
C LEU A 542 18.51 12.60 -48.46
N LYS A 543 19.07 13.59 -47.74
CA LYS A 543 19.85 13.32 -46.54
C LYS A 543 18.97 12.74 -45.42
N ASP A 544 17.75 13.25 -45.25
CA ASP A 544 16.79 12.67 -44.30
C ASP A 544 16.40 11.25 -44.68
N LEU A 545 16.17 10.99 -45.98
CA LEU A 545 15.95 9.64 -46.50
C LEU A 545 17.13 8.71 -46.14
N GLN A 546 18.37 9.14 -46.36
CA GLN A 546 19.56 8.37 -46.01
C GLN A 546 19.57 8.01 -44.51
N ASN A 547 19.40 9.02 -43.64
CA ASN A 547 19.38 8.82 -42.19
C ASN A 547 18.30 7.81 -41.77
N HIS A 548 17.10 7.89 -42.35
CA HIS A 548 16.02 6.96 -42.04
C HIS A 548 16.29 5.54 -42.54
N LEU A 549 16.85 5.37 -43.75
CA LEU A 549 17.19 4.05 -44.28
C LEU A 549 18.32 3.41 -43.47
N ASP A 550 19.36 4.16 -43.12
CA ASP A 550 20.51 3.65 -42.35
C ASP A 550 20.08 3.10 -40.99
N ALA A 551 19.13 3.76 -40.33
CA ALA A 551 18.57 3.36 -39.03
C ALA A 551 17.75 2.05 -39.05
N ILE A 552 17.28 1.57 -40.20
CA ILE A 552 16.54 0.31 -40.29
C ILE A 552 17.51 -0.85 -40.14
N SER A 553 17.43 -1.65 -39.08
CA SER A 553 18.37 -2.77 -38.88
C SER A 553 17.98 -4.02 -39.67
N ASN A 554 16.69 -4.21 -39.95
CA ASN A 554 16.18 -5.36 -40.67
C ASN A 554 16.42 -5.27 -42.19
N LEU A 555 17.23 -6.19 -42.72
CA LEU A 555 17.60 -6.22 -44.14
C LEU A 555 16.40 -6.41 -45.10
N PRO A 556 15.48 -7.38 -44.89
CA PRO A 556 14.28 -7.48 -45.73
C PRO A 556 13.47 -6.18 -45.84
N ARG A 557 13.33 -5.44 -44.73
CA ARG A 557 12.64 -4.13 -44.72
C ARG A 557 13.40 -3.07 -45.52
N LYS A 558 14.73 -3.00 -45.38
CA LYS A 558 15.59 -2.13 -46.21
C LYS A 558 15.41 -2.40 -47.70
N ILE A 559 15.46 -3.66 -48.11
CA ILE A 559 15.29 -4.05 -49.53
C ILE A 559 13.88 -3.74 -50.04
N LEU A 560 12.84 -3.94 -49.21
CA LEU A 560 11.48 -3.54 -49.56
C LEU A 560 11.41 -2.03 -49.81
N MET A 561 11.97 -1.22 -48.92
CA MET A 561 12.01 0.25 -49.05
C MET A 561 12.69 0.70 -50.33
N VAL A 562 13.87 0.15 -50.64
CA VAL A 562 14.59 0.42 -51.90
C VAL A 562 13.71 0.12 -53.12
N ASN A 563 13.05 -1.04 -53.14
CA ASN A 563 12.17 -1.41 -54.27
C ASN A 563 10.95 -0.51 -54.41
N VAL A 564 10.36 -0.06 -53.30
CA VAL A 564 9.26 0.91 -53.31
C VAL A 564 9.75 2.25 -53.85
N ILE A 565 10.93 2.73 -53.43
CA ILE A 565 11.52 3.97 -53.94
C ILE A 565 11.80 3.89 -55.45
N ILE A 566 12.36 2.76 -55.92
CA ILE A 566 12.54 2.48 -57.34
C ILE A 566 11.20 2.53 -58.08
N SER A 567 10.14 1.96 -57.50
CA SER A 567 8.81 1.99 -58.09
C SER A 567 8.25 3.42 -58.15
N MET A 568 8.47 4.25 -57.13
CA MET A 568 8.09 5.66 -57.13
C MET A 568 8.81 6.45 -58.23
N LEU A 569 10.07 6.12 -58.53
CA LEU A 569 10.82 6.70 -59.64
C LEU A 569 10.27 6.37 -61.03
N HIS A 570 9.32 5.44 -61.14
CA HIS A 570 8.60 5.14 -62.38
C HIS A 570 7.22 5.81 -62.49
N MET A 571 6.73 6.47 -61.42
CA MET A 571 5.41 7.10 -61.41
C MET A 571 5.42 8.47 -62.13
N ASP A 572 4.46 8.71 -63.02
CA ASP A 572 4.46 9.90 -63.90
C ASP A 572 4.01 11.22 -63.23
N ASN A 573 3.32 11.17 -62.09
CA ASN A 573 2.87 12.37 -61.35
C ASN A 573 2.86 12.11 -59.83
N ILE A 574 3.81 12.69 -59.09
CA ILE A 574 3.77 12.73 -57.62
C ILE A 574 3.24 14.12 -57.23
N SER A 575 1.92 14.31 -57.27
CA SER A 575 1.31 15.58 -56.84
C SER A 575 1.38 15.70 -55.32
N VAL A 576 2.41 16.37 -54.80
CA VAL A 576 2.58 16.59 -53.35
C VAL A 576 1.83 17.84 -52.92
N ASN A 577 0.80 17.74 -52.09
CA ASN A 577 0.19 18.93 -51.48
C ASN A 577 1.07 19.37 -50.29
N LEU A 578 2.01 20.29 -50.51
CA LEU A 578 3.02 20.69 -49.52
C LEU A 578 2.43 21.39 -48.28
N MET A 579 1.13 21.68 -48.27
CA MET A 579 0.41 22.33 -47.18
C MET A 579 0.10 21.38 -46.00
N HIS A 580 0.28 20.06 -46.15
CA HIS A 580 -0.01 19.06 -45.11
C HIS A 580 1.21 18.29 -44.61
N CYS A 581 2.35 18.41 -45.29
CA CYS A 581 3.63 18.03 -44.72
C CYS A 581 4.09 19.24 -43.92
N GLY A 582 4.25 19.10 -42.61
CA GLY A 582 4.85 20.15 -41.80
C GLY A 582 6.16 20.57 -42.45
N LEU A 583 6.20 21.77 -43.05
CA LEU A 583 7.45 22.44 -43.32
C LEU A 583 8.29 22.34 -42.04
N PRO A 584 9.61 22.11 -42.12
CA PRO A 584 10.47 22.17 -40.95
C PRO A 584 10.38 23.59 -40.39
N GLY A 585 9.42 23.77 -39.49
CA GLY A 585 9.18 25.00 -38.77
C GLY A 585 10.34 25.18 -37.83
N SER A 586 11.28 26.05 -38.25
CA SER A 586 12.04 26.92 -37.36
C SER A 586 12.76 26.21 -36.22
N ASN A 587 13.99 25.73 -36.48
CA ASN A 587 15.13 25.85 -35.54
C ASN A 587 16.45 25.25 -36.08
N PHE A 588 16.69 25.22 -37.40
CA PHE A 588 18.04 24.95 -37.89
C PHE A 588 18.81 26.26 -38.08
N LYS A 589 19.67 26.57 -37.10
CA LYS A 589 20.82 27.44 -37.33
C LYS A 589 21.59 26.84 -38.50
N LEU A 590 21.54 27.51 -39.66
CA LEU A 590 22.44 27.28 -40.77
C LEU A 590 23.88 27.34 -40.25
N SER A 591 24.51 26.19 -40.03
CA SER A 591 25.96 26.15 -39.90
C SER A 591 26.53 26.37 -41.30
N ASN A 592 26.95 27.60 -41.57
CA ASN A 592 27.77 27.96 -42.72
C ASN A 592 29.04 27.10 -42.73
N ALA A 593 29.00 25.99 -43.44
CA ALA A 593 30.19 25.20 -43.78
C ALA A 593 30.23 24.78 -45.25
N TRP A 594 29.27 25.23 -46.06
CA TRP A 594 29.29 25.03 -47.51
C TRP A 594 29.30 26.36 -48.26
N SER A 595 30.27 27.22 -47.92
CA SER A 595 30.82 28.10 -48.94
C SER A 595 31.71 27.22 -49.82
N SER A 596 31.12 26.67 -50.90
CA SER A 596 31.92 26.29 -52.06
C SER A 596 32.52 27.59 -52.59
N GLU A 597 33.78 27.84 -52.25
CA GLU A 597 34.58 28.87 -52.92
C GLU A 597 34.63 28.55 -54.43
N ASP A 598 34.64 29.63 -55.22
CA ASP A 598 34.83 29.71 -56.67
C ASP A 598 33.78 29.07 -57.60
N SER A 599 32.86 29.89 -58.11
CA SER A 599 33.09 30.64 -59.36
C SER A 599 31.77 31.19 -59.90
N CYS A 600 31.84 32.38 -60.52
CA CYS A 600 30.71 33.06 -61.12
C CYS A 600 30.24 32.29 -62.37
N SER A 601 29.24 31.41 -62.21
CA SER A 601 28.57 30.71 -63.31
C SER A 601 27.14 31.24 -63.50
N THR A 602 26.83 31.64 -64.73
CA THR A 602 25.48 31.97 -65.22
C THR A 602 24.42 31.00 -64.69
N GLY A 603 23.27 31.51 -64.26
CA GLY A 603 22.21 30.72 -63.61
C GLY A 603 21.84 29.39 -64.28
N SER A 604 22.05 29.23 -65.60
CA SER A 604 21.82 27.98 -66.34
C SER A 604 22.68 26.78 -65.88
N GLU A 605 23.92 27.01 -65.41
CA GLU A 605 24.87 25.93 -65.06
C GLU A 605 24.53 25.25 -63.72
N ARG A 606 23.95 26.02 -62.78
CA ARG A 606 23.60 25.56 -61.43
C ARG A 606 22.42 24.58 -61.41
N GLY A 607 21.41 24.80 -62.25
CA GLY A 607 20.23 23.92 -62.34
C GLY A 607 20.53 22.56 -62.96
N ASN A 608 21.39 22.52 -63.99
CA ASN A 608 21.85 21.27 -64.59
C ASN A 608 22.66 20.44 -63.59
N LYS A 609 23.55 21.08 -62.83
CA LYS A 609 24.32 20.43 -61.77
C LYS A 609 23.41 19.87 -60.67
N MET A 610 22.32 20.54 -60.33
CA MET A 610 21.39 20.13 -59.28
C MET A 610 20.67 18.81 -59.59
N VAL A 611 20.09 18.66 -60.80
CA VAL A 611 19.41 17.42 -61.20
C VAL A 611 20.40 16.25 -61.24
N ILE A 612 21.60 16.47 -61.78
CA ILE A 612 22.65 15.45 -61.84
C ILE A 612 23.10 15.06 -60.41
N SER A 613 23.34 16.03 -59.53
CA SER A 613 23.73 15.75 -58.13
C SER A 613 22.63 15.06 -57.34
N PHE A 614 21.37 15.42 -57.59
CA PHE A 614 20.22 14.81 -56.94
C PHE A 614 20.08 13.34 -57.34
N THR A 615 20.10 13.04 -58.65
CA THR A 615 19.99 11.67 -59.14
C THR A 615 21.19 10.82 -58.72
N GLY A 616 22.40 11.38 -58.76
CA GLY A 616 23.60 10.70 -58.28
C GLY A 616 23.49 10.33 -56.80
N LEU A 617 23.17 11.31 -55.94
CA LEU A 617 23.02 11.09 -54.50
C LEU A 617 21.91 10.07 -54.19
N LEU A 618 20.78 10.11 -54.89
CA LEU A 618 19.71 9.15 -54.71
C LEU A 618 20.15 7.72 -55.06
N LEU A 619 20.86 7.53 -56.18
CA LEU A 619 21.39 6.22 -56.57
C LEU A 619 22.43 5.71 -55.58
N ASP A 620 23.31 6.59 -55.09
CA ASP A 620 24.29 6.26 -54.05
C ASP A 620 23.61 5.78 -52.75
N ILE A 621 22.55 6.47 -52.31
CA ILE A 621 21.76 6.08 -51.13
C ILE A 621 21.13 4.69 -51.33
N LEU A 622 20.52 4.44 -52.50
CA LEU A 622 19.92 3.13 -52.80
C LEU A 622 20.97 2.03 -52.86
N ARG A 623 22.13 2.32 -53.44
CA ARG A 623 23.25 1.37 -53.55
C ARG A 623 23.83 1.01 -52.18
N HIS A 624 23.98 1.99 -51.30
CA HIS A 624 24.49 1.77 -49.94
C HIS A 624 23.57 0.86 -49.11
N ASN A 625 22.27 0.85 -49.41
CA ASN A 625 21.28 0.05 -48.70
C ASN A 625 21.06 -1.37 -49.26
N ILE A 626 21.84 -1.78 -50.27
CA ILE A 626 21.81 -3.12 -50.84
C ILE A 626 23.13 -3.85 -50.52
N PRO A 627 23.10 -5.12 -50.08
CA PRO A 627 24.32 -5.90 -49.82
C PRO A 627 25.23 -5.96 -51.05
N SER A 628 26.52 -5.72 -50.86
CA SER A 628 27.49 -5.71 -51.95
C SER A 628 27.74 -7.13 -52.48
N SER A 629 27.70 -8.14 -51.59
CA SER A 629 27.94 -9.56 -51.93
C SER A 629 26.89 -10.52 -51.35
N MET A 630 26.81 -11.72 -51.92
CA MET A 630 25.97 -12.82 -51.40
C MET A 630 26.43 -13.30 -50.01
N ILE A 631 27.71 -13.12 -49.68
CA ILE A 631 28.30 -13.50 -48.39
C ILE A 631 27.83 -12.53 -47.27
N GLU A 632 27.67 -11.24 -47.58
CA GLU A 632 27.07 -10.27 -46.65
C GLU A 632 25.58 -10.56 -46.38
N LEU A 633 24.88 -11.13 -47.35
CA LEU A 633 23.49 -11.55 -47.21
C LEU A 633 23.36 -12.75 -46.26
N GLU A 634 24.24 -13.75 -46.39
CA GLU A 634 24.25 -14.94 -45.50
C GLU A 634 24.61 -14.58 -44.05
N ASN A 635 25.52 -13.62 -43.83
CA ASN A 635 25.93 -13.20 -42.48
C ASN A 635 24.88 -12.35 -41.75
N THR A 636 23.91 -11.77 -42.46
CA THR A 636 22.91 -10.83 -41.90
C THR A 636 21.52 -11.44 -41.75
N LEU A 637 21.30 -12.64 -42.27
CA LEU A 637 20.02 -13.37 -42.19
C LEU A 637 20.03 -14.34 -41.00
N ASP A 638 18.95 -14.30 -40.22
CA ASP A 638 18.73 -15.25 -39.13
C ASP A 638 18.46 -16.67 -39.69
N ASP A 639 18.94 -17.69 -38.97
CA ASP A 639 18.95 -19.11 -39.42
C ASP A 639 17.52 -19.71 -39.62
N GLY A 640 16.49 -18.97 -39.22
CA GLY A 640 15.07 -19.36 -39.29
C GLY A 640 14.31 -18.97 -40.56
N VAL A 641 14.93 -18.31 -41.55
CA VAL A 641 14.24 -17.88 -42.79
C VAL A 641 14.08 -19.03 -43.78
N SER A 642 12.85 -19.25 -44.29
CA SER A 642 12.56 -20.29 -45.27
C SER A 642 13.34 -20.09 -46.59
N THR A 643 13.66 -21.18 -47.27
CA THR A 643 14.40 -21.18 -48.54
C THR A 643 13.69 -20.38 -49.64
N THR A 644 12.36 -20.41 -49.66
CA THR A 644 11.54 -19.65 -50.61
C THR A 644 11.58 -18.14 -50.34
N SER A 645 11.52 -17.73 -49.07
CA SER A 645 11.65 -16.32 -48.68
C SER A 645 13.05 -15.77 -48.99
N ARG A 646 14.09 -16.60 -48.84
CA ARG A 646 15.47 -16.25 -49.21
C ARG A 646 15.63 -16.01 -50.70
N GLN A 647 15.15 -16.93 -51.54
CA GLN A 647 15.19 -16.77 -53.01
C GLN A 647 14.42 -15.54 -53.49
N ALA A 648 13.26 -15.24 -52.87
CA ALA A 648 12.50 -14.03 -53.20
C ALA A 648 13.27 -12.74 -52.86
N LEU A 649 14.00 -12.73 -51.75
CA LEU A 649 14.83 -11.58 -51.35
C LEU A 649 16.04 -11.41 -52.28
N GLU A 650 16.72 -12.50 -52.64
CA GLU A 650 17.83 -12.50 -53.59
C GLU A 650 17.40 -11.95 -54.96
N TRP A 651 16.24 -12.39 -55.45
CA TRP A 651 15.67 -11.90 -56.71
C TRP A 651 15.39 -10.38 -56.65
N ARG A 652 14.81 -9.90 -55.55
CA ARG A 652 14.57 -8.47 -55.32
C ARG A 652 15.87 -7.67 -55.30
N ILE A 653 16.90 -8.17 -54.63
CA ILE A 653 18.23 -7.55 -54.58
C ILE A 653 18.82 -7.45 -55.99
N SER A 654 18.77 -8.51 -56.78
CA SER A 654 19.29 -8.53 -58.16
C SER A 654 18.59 -7.50 -59.04
N ILE A 655 17.27 -7.36 -58.92
CA ILE A 655 16.50 -6.35 -59.66
C ILE A 655 16.93 -4.94 -59.27
N SER A 656 17.05 -4.65 -57.97
CA SER A 656 17.48 -3.34 -57.50
C SER A 656 18.89 -3.00 -57.99
N LYS A 657 19.83 -3.95 -57.95
CA LYS A 657 21.21 -3.75 -58.47
C LYS A 657 21.22 -3.41 -59.95
N ARG A 658 20.52 -4.22 -60.76
CA ARG A 658 20.42 -3.98 -62.21
C ARG A 658 19.79 -2.62 -62.52
N PHE A 659 18.76 -2.24 -61.77
CA PHE A 659 18.13 -0.93 -61.93
C PHE A 659 19.13 0.22 -61.66
N ILE A 660 19.91 0.14 -60.57
CA ILE A 660 20.90 1.16 -60.22
C ILE A 660 21.98 1.26 -61.29
N GLU A 661 22.55 0.14 -61.74
CA GLU A 661 23.57 0.12 -62.80
C GLU A 661 23.04 0.74 -64.11
N GLU A 662 21.80 0.41 -64.50
CA GLU A 662 21.16 1.01 -65.66
C GLU A 662 20.95 2.52 -65.49
N TRP A 663 20.51 2.98 -64.33
CA TRP A 663 20.27 4.40 -64.06
C TRP A 663 21.56 5.21 -63.92
N GLU A 664 22.64 4.64 -63.36
CA GLU A 664 23.99 5.24 -63.36
C GLU A 664 24.48 5.44 -64.80
N TRP A 665 24.30 4.45 -65.68
CA TRP A 665 24.63 4.59 -67.10
C TRP A 665 23.78 5.68 -67.79
N ARG A 666 22.47 5.71 -67.55
CA ARG A 666 21.59 6.76 -68.12
C ARG A 666 21.92 8.15 -67.57
N LEU A 667 22.33 8.26 -66.30
CA LEU A 667 22.81 9.49 -65.70
C LEU A 667 24.10 9.97 -66.37
N SER A 668 25.01 9.06 -66.72
CA SER A 668 26.22 9.40 -67.49
C SER A 668 25.87 9.97 -68.86
N ILE A 669 24.85 9.43 -69.55
CA ILE A 669 24.37 10.02 -70.82
C ILE A 669 23.80 11.41 -70.59
N LEU A 670 22.95 11.58 -69.57
CA LEU A 670 22.38 12.89 -69.22
C LEU A 670 23.45 13.96 -68.94
N GLN A 671 24.59 13.58 -68.33
CA GLN A 671 25.73 14.47 -68.11
C GLN A 671 26.41 14.95 -69.39
N HIS A 672 26.37 14.13 -70.46
CA HIS A 672 26.98 14.46 -71.76
C HIS A 672 25.99 15.12 -72.73
N LEU A 673 24.69 15.14 -72.42
CA LEU A 673 23.65 15.79 -73.21
C LEU A 673 23.53 17.28 -72.84
N LEU A 674 23.60 18.15 -73.84
CA LEU A 674 23.19 19.55 -73.71
C LEU A 674 21.66 19.62 -73.68
N PRO A 675 21.05 20.39 -72.75
CA PRO A 675 19.59 20.57 -72.76
C PRO A 675 19.14 21.16 -74.10
N LEU A 676 18.01 20.68 -74.63
CA LEU A 676 17.51 20.94 -76.01
C LEU A 676 17.25 22.43 -76.32
N SER A 677 17.31 23.28 -75.31
CA SER A 677 17.41 24.73 -75.36
C SER A 677 18.39 25.11 -74.26
N GLU A 678 19.13 26.23 -74.33
CA GLU A 678 20.12 26.69 -73.33
C GLU A 678 19.58 26.95 -71.89
N ARG A 679 18.44 26.32 -71.53
CA ARG A 679 17.72 26.29 -70.27
C ARG A 679 18.21 25.15 -69.36
N GLN A 680 17.94 25.29 -68.07
CA GLN A 680 18.19 24.25 -67.06
C GLN A 680 17.31 23.01 -67.31
N TRP A 681 17.85 21.81 -67.06
CA TRP A 681 17.10 20.54 -67.06
C TRP A 681 15.92 20.61 -66.09
N ARG A 682 14.69 20.44 -66.60
CA ARG A 682 13.54 20.17 -65.73
C ARG A 682 13.59 18.74 -65.24
N TRP A 683 13.18 18.49 -63.99
CA TRP A 683 13.07 17.13 -63.45
C TRP A 683 12.30 16.19 -64.38
N LYS A 684 11.18 16.64 -64.97
CA LYS A 684 10.39 15.85 -65.93
C LYS A 684 11.15 15.52 -67.23
N GLU A 685 11.97 16.44 -67.73
CA GLU A 685 12.77 16.23 -68.95
C GLU A 685 13.96 15.31 -68.68
N ALA A 686 14.61 15.43 -67.53
CA ALA A 686 15.62 14.47 -67.11
C ALA A 686 15.02 13.07 -66.91
N LEU A 687 13.83 13.00 -66.31
CA LEU A 687 13.13 11.74 -66.05
C LEU A 687 12.70 11.03 -67.34
N THR A 688 12.34 11.74 -68.41
CA THR A 688 12.07 11.09 -69.71
C THR A 688 13.31 10.45 -70.32
N VAL A 689 14.49 11.07 -70.14
CA VAL A 689 15.78 10.49 -70.54
C VAL A 689 16.12 9.28 -69.65
N LEU A 690 15.99 9.41 -68.33
CA LEU A 690 16.27 8.33 -67.36
C LEU A 690 15.31 7.14 -67.50
N ARG A 691 14.08 7.35 -67.99
CA ARG A 691 13.09 6.29 -68.27
C ARG A 691 13.11 5.80 -69.72
N ALA A 692 13.90 6.40 -70.61
CA ALA A 692 13.91 6.02 -72.02
C ALA A 692 14.47 4.60 -72.21
N ALA A 693 13.89 3.88 -73.17
CA ALA A 693 14.42 2.60 -73.60
C ALA A 693 15.87 2.78 -74.11
N PRO A 694 16.80 1.86 -73.84
CA PRO A 694 18.19 1.97 -74.29
C PRO A 694 18.33 2.23 -75.79
N SER A 695 17.44 1.64 -76.61
CA SER A 695 17.39 1.88 -78.06
C SER A 695 17.04 3.31 -78.46
N LYS A 696 16.26 4.03 -77.64
CA LYS A 696 15.95 5.45 -77.87
C LYS A 696 17.11 6.35 -77.47
N LEU A 697 17.87 5.96 -76.43
CA LEU A 697 19.04 6.72 -75.96
C LEU A 697 20.25 6.58 -76.88
N LEU A 698 20.45 5.41 -77.50
CA LEU A 698 21.53 5.20 -78.49
C LEU A 698 21.29 5.92 -79.82
N ASN A 699 20.05 6.37 -80.07
CA ASN A 699 19.68 7.16 -81.24
C ASN A 699 19.79 8.68 -81.00
N LEU A 700 19.99 9.10 -79.74
CA LEU A 700 20.32 10.46 -79.32
C LEU A 700 21.84 10.62 -79.30
#